data_AF-A0A7V7UAY7-F1
#
_entry.id   AF-A0A7V7UAY7-F1
#
_cell.length_a   1.000
_cell.length_b   1.000
_cell.length_c   1.000
_cell.angle_alpha   90.00
_cell.angle_beta   90.00
_cell.angle_gamma   90.00
#
_symmetry.space_group_name_H-M   'P 1'
#
loop_
_entity.id
_entity.type
_entity.pdbx_description
1 polymer ?
#
loop_
_entity_poly.entity_id
_entity_poly.type
_entity_poly.pdbx_seq_one_letter_code
_entity_poly.pdbx_strand_id
1 'polypeptide(L)'
;MKRIVYSNVTKFISFLLLNILVMTTLAITLYGGNITYKLNNIGEILSTKTYLESQDFRDMFIQNISNANYFIEVKKALEVAGEYNGNKEVSLSEFISDESNISLFGLEAKYKLQDLVDWGQEGVETATLYEVLEERMSTDNKLSTNNKLSTKFDVFIKAMGAVTDAVVVTPEEENSDDSIEIMLLSMQSLGFKLSREDLNKEVIREKYSAIDIDTILMSCLERNDFSEIEKSSYELQEAIETIRDKYDFYKRYETYFNGLDSTNFKIYIKDYKGDTILNNCIDENTDYRTYFDSKTGIIYNALNKEFTFINFVNEDINLDTFKVADEVNYIYAVGVDTNYPHRDVFFEANETFYNTRNSIIASIVSSLIIFFCFVYLVTVCGRSAKDDEIHLNSFDKMKTEVSAGFMIAIGIVFLLIMMSVYNNFSSDLTIVVGLGIETALFTFAFLSLVRRIKAGVLWKNSIVYSLLHWLVIFIKYRKATTKTIVLYLGFLAVTLVVLGIGINSRSYMIMMLWFSFSAVVGFFLLREAVARQTILNGIKEISNGDLEYKIDTINLSGSNEILADAINNIGEGLHNAVDASVRNERLKTDLITNVSHDIKTPLTSIINYVDLIKRENIENEKIRGYIEILDNKSQRLKNLTEDLVEASKISSGNIKLEMTKINFVELVNQTEGEFSEKLENKNLQIIRKLPEEPIFILADGRRMWRVIENLYNNVTKYAMKNTRVYVDVKADEDKVILSIKNISENPLNIDAEELTERFIRGDVSRSTEGSGLGLSIAKNLTTLQKGDFEIYLDGDLFRVTITFPRVYEQVDNM
;
A
#
# COMPACT_ATOMS: atom_id res chain seq x y z
N MET A 1 -3.66 -32.44 -4.87
CA MET A 1 -3.94 -32.11 -3.45
C MET A 1 -2.68 -31.95 -2.61
N LYS A 2 -1.76 -32.94 -2.56
CA LYS A 2 -0.48 -32.86 -1.81
C LYS A 2 0.40 -31.63 -2.13
N ARG A 3 0.60 -31.25 -3.41
CA ARG A 3 1.36 -30.04 -3.81
C ARG A 3 0.74 -28.71 -3.32
N ILE A 4 -0.59 -28.65 -3.21
CA ILE A 4 -1.33 -27.45 -2.80
C ILE A 4 -1.21 -27.26 -1.29
N VAL A 5 -1.37 -28.36 -0.54
CA VAL A 5 -1.14 -28.37 0.91
C VAL A 5 0.31 -27.99 1.20
N TYR A 6 1.28 -28.58 0.48
CA TYR A 6 2.69 -28.24 0.64
C TYR A 6 2.96 -26.74 0.39
N SER A 7 2.51 -26.16 -0.73
CA SER A 7 2.79 -24.74 -1.02
C SER A 7 2.20 -23.77 0.00
N ASN A 8 0.95 -24.00 0.44
CA ASN A 8 0.31 -23.14 1.42
C ASN A 8 0.91 -23.34 2.83
N VAL A 9 1.29 -24.57 3.17
CA VAL A 9 2.00 -24.88 4.42
C VAL A 9 3.39 -24.25 4.41
N THR A 10 4.15 -24.30 3.32
CA THR A 10 5.47 -23.67 3.21
C THR A 10 5.39 -22.14 3.36
N LYS A 11 4.38 -21.50 2.77
CA LYS A 11 4.15 -20.05 2.95
C LYS A 11 3.81 -19.69 4.40
N PHE A 12 2.95 -20.48 5.02
CA PHE A 12 2.56 -20.29 6.42
C PHE A 12 3.74 -20.51 7.37
N ILE A 13 4.52 -21.57 7.16
CA ILE A 13 5.75 -21.85 7.91
C ILE A 13 6.76 -20.72 7.71
N SER A 14 6.95 -20.22 6.49
CA SER A 14 7.88 -19.11 6.22
C SER A 14 7.45 -17.82 6.91
N PHE A 15 6.14 -17.54 6.95
CA PHE A 15 5.59 -16.40 7.68
C PHE A 15 5.75 -16.55 9.20
N LEU A 16 5.51 -17.75 9.73
CA LEU A 16 5.67 -18.03 11.15
C LEU A 16 7.15 -17.94 11.56
N LEU A 17 8.04 -18.55 10.78
CA LEU A 17 9.49 -18.49 10.99
C LEU A 17 10.00 -17.05 10.96
N LEU A 18 9.54 -16.23 10.00
CA LEU A 18 9.90 -14.81 9.93
C LEU A 18 9.57 -14.09 11.24
N ASN A 19 8.34 -14.24 11.74
CA ASN A 19 7.92 -13.56 12.97
C ASN A 19 8.64 -14.11 14.21
N ILE A 20 8.81 -15.43 14.32
CA ILE A 20 9.57 -16.03 15.41
C ILE A 20 11.01 -15.51 15.42
N LEU A 21 11.65 -15.39 14.25
CA LEU A 21 13.03 -14.92 14.17
C LEU A 21 13.15 -13.44 14.55
N VAL A 22 12.21 -12.60 14.13
CA VAL A 22 12.15 -11.18 14.54
C VAL A 22 12.02 -11.08 16.06
N MET A 23 11.13 -11.89 16.64
CA MET A 23 10.90 -11.96 18.08
C MET A 23 12.13 -12.40 18.86
N THR A 24 12.83 -13.43 18.40
CA THR A 24 14.06 -13.89 19.06
C THR A 24 15.17 -12.86 18.94
N THR A 25 15.29 -12.16 17.81
CA THR A 25 16.29 -11.07 17.63
C THR A 25 16.03 -9.92 18.60
N LEU A 26 14.77 -9.51 18.72
CA LEU A 26 14.36 -8.46 19.64
C LEU A 26 14.57 -8.86 21.09
N ALA A 27 14.23 -10.10 21.46
CA ALA A 27 14.48 -10.62 22.80
C ALA A 27 15.99 -10.63 23.12
N ILE A 28 16.84 -11.10 22.21
CA ILE A 28 18.30 -11.07 22.39
C ILE A 28 18.81 -9.64 22.60
N THR A 29 18.27 -8.68 21.86
CA THR A 29 18.68 -7.26 21.94
C THR A 29 18.23 -6.60 23.26
N LEU A 30 17.02 -6.93 23.74
CA LEU A 30 16.47 -6.37 24.99
C LEU A 30 17.09 -7.03 26.23
N TYR A 31 17.24 -8.35 26.25
CA TYR A 31 17.84 -9.08 27.38
C TYR A 31 19.36 -8.83 27.51
N GLY A 32 20.05 -8.53 26.40
CA GLY A 32 21.46 -8.14 26.43
C GLY A 32 21.72 -6.74 27.02
N GLY A 33 20.67 -5.96 27.33
CA GLY A 33 20.77 -4.59 27.84
C GLY A 33 20.89 -4.45 29.36
N ASN A 34 20.67 -5.50 30.15
CA ASN A 34 20.78 -5.48 31.62
C ASN A 34 22.20 -5.79 32.08
N ILE A 35 23.20 -5.11 31.51
CA ILE A 35 24.60 -5.32 31.89
C ILE A 35 25.15 -4.05 32.49
N THR A 36 25.56 -4.14 33.76
CA THR A 36 26.08 -3.06 34.61
C THR A 36 27.34 -2.39 34.02
N TYR A 37 27.99 -3.05 33.06
CA TYR A 37 29.16 -2.55 32.34
C TYR A 37 28.77 -2.16 30.90
N LYS A 38 28.73 -0.85 30.63
CA LYS A 38 28.61 -0.33 29.26
C LYS A 38 29.92 -0.60 28.51
N LEU A 39 29.96 -1.65 27.70
CA LEU A 39 31.00 -1.81 26.69
C LEU A 39 30.85 -0.69 25.66
N ASN A 40 31.86 0.17 25.54
CA ASN A 40 31.70 1.44 24.81
C ASN A 40 31.98 1.32 23.31
N ASN A 41 32.57 0.21 22.85
CA ASN A 41 33.06 0.08 21.47
C ASN A 41 32.58 -1.19 20.75
N ILE A 42 31.40 -1.12 20.11
CA ILE A 42 30.83 -2.21 19.29
C ILE A 42 31.79 -2.67 18.18
N GLY A 43 32.59 -1.76 17.63
CA GLY A 43 33.57 -2.08 16.59
C GLY A 43 34.67 -3.02 17.07
N GLU A 44 35.12 -2.88 18.32
CA GLU A 44 36.09 -3.80 18.91
C GLU A 44 35.47 -5.16 19.26
N ILE A 45 34.25 -5.18 19.79
CA ILE A 45 33.52 -6.41 20.12
C ILE A 45 33.37 -7.32 18.89
N LEU A 46 33.14 -6.73 17.71
CA LEU A 46 32.95 -7.46 16.45
C LEU A 46 34.26 -7.78 15.71
N SER A 47 35.40 -7.28 16.20
CA SER A 47 36.70 -7.58 15.62
C SER A 47 37.22 -8.97 16.02
N THR A 48 38.35 -9.40 15.46
CA THR A 48 39.03 -10.64 15.89
C THR A 48 39.72 -10.50 17.24
N LYS A 49 39.70 -9.32 17.86
CA LYS A 49 40.33 -9.07 19.16
C LYS A 49 39.69 -9.90 20.27
N THR A 50 40.51 -10.33 21.20
CA THR A 50 40.08 -10.92 22.48
C THR A 50 39.70 -9.84 23.48
N TYR A 51 39.02 -10.20 24.56
CA TYR A 51 38.71 -9.25 25.64
C TYR A 51 39.98 -8.56 26.19
N LEU A 52 41.10 -9.27 26.31
CA LEU A 52 42.38 -8.72 26.79
C LEU A 52 42.96 -7.63 25.86
N GLU A 53 42.59 -7.62 24.59
CA GLU A 53 43.04 -6.64 23.60
C GLU A 53 42.05 -5.46 23.45
N SER A 54 40.91 -5.52 24.16
CA SER A 54 39.87 -4.49 24.12
C SER A 54 40.25 -3.25 24.93
N GLN A 55 39.72 -2.10 24.52
CA GLN A 55 39.84 -0.86 25.28
C GLN A 55 39.15 -0.96 26.64
N ASP A 56 38.02 -1.66 26.72
CA ASP A 56 37.28 -1.84 27.96
C ASP A 56 38.13 -2.57 29.03
N PHE A 57 38.90 -3.60 28.65
CA PHE A 57 39.86 -4.24 29.56
C PHE A 57 40.97 -3.28 30.02
N ARG A 58 41.51 -2.46 29.10
CA ARG A 58 42.57 -1.48 29.42
C ARG A 58 42.08 -0.43 30.40
N ASP A 59 40.93 0.18 30.14
CA ASP A 59 40.35 1.22 31.00
C ASP A 59 40.08 0.66 32.40
N MET A 60 39.55 -0.56 32.47
CA MET A 60 39.29 -1.23 33.74
C MET A 60 40.57 -1.64 34.48
N PHE A 61 41.61 -2.06 33.75
CA PHE A 61 42.92 -2.37 34.32
C PHE A 61 43.57 -1.11 34.91
N ILE A 62 43.56 0.01 34.17
CA ILE A 62 44.07 1.31 34.62
C ILE A 62 43.28 1.83 35.83
N GLN A 63 41.95 1.73 35.82
CA GLN A 63 41.12 2.15 36.94
C GLN A 63 41.47 1.41 38.24
N ASN A 64 41.78 0.11 38.16
CA ASN A 64 42.17 -0.66 39.34
C ASN A 64 43.58 -0.30 39.85
N ILE A 65 44.50 0.12 38.97
CA ILE A 65 45.79 0.70 39.37
C ILE A 65 45.56 2.02 40.12
N SER A 66 44.71 2.90 39.59
CA SER A 66 44.36 4.16 40.27
C SER A 66 43.71 3.92 41.64
N ASN A 67 42.80 2.94 41.74
CA ASN A 67 42.18 2.55 43.01
C ASN A 67 43.22 2.00 44.00
N ALA A 68 44.22 1.26 43.53
CA ALA A 68 45.31 0.77 44.37
C ALA A 68 46.17 1.92 44.91
N ASN A 69 46.55 2.89 44.06
CA ASN A 69 47.29 4.07 44.52
C ASN A 69 46.51 4.87 45.56
N TYR A 70 45.22 5.12 45.31
CA TYR A 70 44.36 5.78 46.27
C TYR A 70 44.24 4.98 47.58
N PHE A 71 44.18 3.65 47.50
CA PHE A 71 44.20 2.79 48.69
C PHE A 71 45.50 2.94 49.49
N ILE A 72 46.67 3.09 48.86
CA ILE A 72 47.95 3.36 49.55
C ILE A 72 47.90 4.70 50.28
N GLU A 73 47.37 5.74 49.64
CA GLU A 73 47.22 7.07 50.26
C GLU A 73 46.30 7.03 51.48
N VAL A 74 45.14 6.36 51.34
CA VAL A 74 44.20 6.15 52.44
C VAL A 74 44.84 5.33 53.56
N LYS A 75 45.59 4.27 53.23
CA LYS A 75 46.31 3.44 54.21
C LYS A 75 47.32 4.26 55.01
N LYS A 76 48.11 5.12 54.36
CA LYS A 76 49.03 6.07 55.03
C LYS A 76 48.29 7.03 55.95
N ALA A 77 47.10 7.48 55.56
CA ALA A 77 46.28 8.38 56.37
C ALA A 77 45.68 7.68 57.61
N LEU A 78 45.32 6.40 57.55
CA LEU A 78 44.59 5.70 58.62
C LEU A 78 45.46 4.80 59.53
N GLU A 79 46.61 4.31 59.05
CA GLU A 79 47.43 3.35 59.79
C GLU A 79 48.60 3.99 60.56
N VAL A 80 49.10 3.26 61.56
CA VAL A 80 50.40 3.48 62.23
C VAL A 80 51.09 2.13 62.36
N ALA A 81 52.33 2.02 61.87
CA ALA A 81 53.11 0.77 61.86
C ALA A 81 52.43 -0.42 61.14
N GLY A 82 51.57 -0.13 60.14
CA GLY A 82 50.95 -1.14 59.27
C GLY A 82 49.62 -1.70 59.79
N GLU A 83 49.06 -1.14 60.86
CA GLU A 83 47.75 -1.49 61.39
C GLU A 83 46.88 -0.24 61.57
N TYR A 84 45.57 -0.38 61.36
CA TYR A 84 44.60 0.67 61.65
C TYR A 84 44.71 1.08 63.12
N ASN A 85 44.93 2.37 63.38
CA ASN A 85 45.09 2.88 64.72
C ASN A 85 44.06 3.98 65.00
N GLY A 86 42.94 3.59 65.62
CA GLY A 86 41.90 4.53 66.03
C GLY A 86 42.37 5.59 67.05
N ASN A 87 43.48 5.35 67.76
CA ASN A 87 44.07 6.33 68.67
C ASN A 87 45.06 7.28 67.99
N LYS A 88 45.25 7.18 66.66
CA LYS A 88 46.06 8.12 65.89
C LYS A 88 45.49 9.53 66.06
N GLU A 89 46.34 10.47 66.44
CA GLU A 89 45.99 11.88 66.47
C GLU A 89 46.10 12.42 65.05
N VAL A 90 45.00 12.91 64.50
CA VAL A 90 44.93 13.45 63.14
C VAL A 90 44.47 14.88 63.18
N SER A 91 45.16 15.73 62.42
CA SER A 91 44.76 17.12 62.23
C SER A 91 43.78 17.19 61.07
N LEU A 92 42.67 17.90 61.27
CA LEU A 92 41.62 18.03 60.24
C LEU A 92 42.13 18.68 58.95
N SER A 93 43.15 19.54 59.03
CA SER A 93 43.76 20.15 57.86
C SER A 93 44.42 19.15 56.91
N GLU A 94 44.77 17.94 57.38
CA GLU A 94 45.32 16.87 56.52
C GLU A 94 44.24 16.19 55.65
N PHE A 95 42.96 16.41 55.96
CA PHE A 95 41.83 15.73 55.31
C PHE A 95 40.94 16.68 54.48
N ILE A 96 41.25 17.97 54.46
CA ILE A 96 40.58 18.97 53.64
C ILE A 96 41.34 19.12 52.33
N SER A 97 40.62 19.15 51.22
CA SER A 97 41.23 19.18 49.88
C SER A 97 41.97 20.51 49.61
N ASP A 98 43.18 20.43 49.03
CA ASP A 98 43.97 21.61 48.62
C ASP A 98 43.25 22.46 47.55
N GLU A 99 42.30 21.88 46.80
CA GLU A 99 41.55 22.57 45.74
C GLU A 99 40.52 23.58 46.25
N SER A 100 40.11 23.47 47.51
CA SER A 100 39.08 24.34 48.08
C SER A 100 39.62 25.74 48.45
N ASN A 101 40.94 25.92 48.50
CA ASN A 101 41.59 27.17 48.97
C ASN A 101 41.15 27.51 50.41
N ILE A 102 40.90 26.47 51.21
CA ILE A 102 40.37 26.58 52.56
C ILE A 102 41.44 26.21 53.58
N SER A 103 41.95 27.21 54.31
CA SER A 103 42.76 26.98 55.50
C SER A 103 41.85 26.91 56.72
N LEU A 104 41.99 25.85 57.53
CA LEU A 104 41.34 25.67 58.82
C LEU A 104 41.89 26.66 59.86
N PHE A 105 41.58 27.95 59.67
CA PHE A 105 41.84 29.11 60.53
C PHE A 105 43.12 29.12 61.41
N GLY A 106 44.21 28.50 60.94
CA GLY A 106 45.42 28.31 61.75
C GLY A 106 45.19 27.53 63.07
N LEU A 107 44.09 26.79 63.18
CA LEU A 107 43.75 25.94 64.32
C LEU A 107 44.15 24.51 63.99
N GLU A 108 45.28 24.04 64.52
CA GLU A 108 45.68 22.63 64.44
C GLU A 108 44.85 21.80 65.43
N ALA A 109 43.52 21.76 65.26
CA ALA A 109 42.66 20.92 66.07
C ALA A 109 42.94 19.44 65.74
N LYS A 110 43.44 18.70 66.72
CA LYS A 110 43.71 17.27 66.60
C LYS A 110 42.58 16.49 67.22
N TYR A 111 42.12 15.45 66.54
CA TYR A 111 41.14 14.51 67.06
C TYR A 111 41.72 13.10 67.04
N LYS A 112 41.14 12.19 67.82
CA LYS A 112 41.40 10.77 67.61
C LYS A 112 40.71 10.34 66.33
N LEU A 113 41.41 9.56 65.51
CA LEU A 113 40.87 9.06 64.25
C LEU A 113 39.54 8.30 64.44
N GLN A 114 39.43 7.48 65.49
CA GLN A 114 38.22 6.72 65.76
C GLN A 114 37.00 7.62 66.02
N ASP A 115 37.20 8.71 66.77
CA ASP A 115 36.12 9.65 67.11
C ASP A 115 35.57 10.31 65.83
N LEU A 116 36.44 10.67 64.87
CA LEU A 116 36.01 11.25 63.59
C LEU A 116 35.31 10.23 62.68
N VAL A 117 35.78 8.99 62.66
CA VAL A 117 35.14 7.91 61.89
C VAL A 117 33.75 7.60 62.44
N ASP A 118 33.63 7.44 63.76
CA ASP A 118 32.35 7.19 64.43
C ASP A 118 31.38 8.35 64.17
N TRP A 119 31.86 9.60 64.26
CA TRP A 119 31.06 10.78 63.93
C TRP A 119 30.53 10.76 62.49
N GLY A 120 31.38 10.44 61.52
CA GLY A 120 30.98 10.33 60.13
C GLY A 120 29.95 9.22 59.89
N GLN A 121 30.09 8.08 60.56
CA GLN A 121 29.16 6.95 60.44
C GLN A 121 27.80 7.22 61.10
N GLU A 122 27.76 7.96 62.20
CA GLU A 122 26.53 8.38 62.87
C GLU A 122 25.77 9.48 62.10
N GLY A 123 26.47 10.25 61.27
CA GLY A 123 25.93 11.39 60.54
C GLY A 123 26.15 12.72 61.27
N VAL A 124 26.36 13.77 60.47
CA VAL A 124 26.57 15.15 60.93
C VAL A 124 25.22 15.85 61.09
N GLU A 125 24.92 16.35 62.28
CA GLU A 125 23.71 17.10 62.58
C GLU A 125 24.02 18.60 62.66
N THR A 126 23.13 19.43 62.11
CA THR A 126 23.22 20.89 62.17
C THR A 126 22.15 21.47 63.09
N ALA A 127 22.43 22.64 63.66
CA ALA A 127 21.50 23.45 64.44
C ALA A 127 21.92 24.91 64.43
N THR A 128 21.05 25.80 64.89
CA THR A 128 21.45 27.21 65.06
C THR A 128 22.51 27.34 66.17
N LEU A 129 23.39 28.33 66.06
CA LEU A 129 24.38 28.62 67.10
C LEU A 129 23.71 28.83 68.46
N TYR A 130 22.53 29.46 68.49
CA TYR A 130 21.70 29.61 69.69
C TYR A 130 21.37 28.25 70.33
N GLU A 131 20.81 27.31 69.57
CA GLU A 131 20.42 25.98 70.07
C GLU A 131 21.63 25.20 70.60
N VAL A 132 22.77 25.25 69.90
CA VAL A 132 24.00 24.56 70.33
C VAL A 132 24.55 25.16 71.64
N LEU A 133 24.46 26.48 71.81
CA LEU A 133 24.83 27.15 73.06
C LEU A 133 23.86 26.85 74.19
N GLU A 134 22.55 26.83 73.90
CA GLU A 134 21.45 26.50 74.82
C GLU A 134 21.58 25.09 75.38
N GLU A 135 21.85 24.10 74.53
CA GLU A 135 22.07 22.71 74.93
C GLU A 135 23.30 22.52 75.81
N ARG A 136 24.38 23.27 75.54
CA ARG A 136 25.55 23.27 76.43
C ARG A 136 25.25 23.87 77.81
N MET A 137 24.19 24.66 77.95
CA MET A 137 23.76 25.24 79.23
C MET A 137 22.80 24.34 80.02
N SER A 138 22.05 23.43 79.38
CA SER A 138 20.89 22.75 79.97
C SER A 138 21.15 21.36 80.60
N THR A 139 22.32 21.15 81.23
CA THR A 139 22.76 20.06 82.14
C THR A 139 23.58 18.87 81.60
N ASP A 140 24.59 18.48 82.41
CA ASP A 140 25.30 17.18 82.50
C ASP A 140 26.04 16.62 81.26
N ASN A 141 26.48 17.48 80.34
CA ASN A 141 27.22 17.04 79.14
C ASN A 141 28.74 16.89 79.40
N LYS A 142 29.21 15.63 79.48
CA LYS A 142 30.61 15.22 79.73
C LYS A 142 31.53 15.37 78.50
N LEU A 143 31.56 16.54 77.86
CA LEU A 143 32.62 16.85 76.87
C LEU A 143 33.83 17.56 77.50
N SER A 144 33.77 17.99 78.76
CA SER A 144 34.92 18.58 79.46
C SER A 144 35.80 17.52 80.15
N THR A 145 36.62 16.78 79.39
CA THR A 145 37.69 15.97 79.98
C THR A 145 39.07 16.62 79.89
N ASN A 146 39.21 17.71 79.12
CA ASN A 146 40.41 18.52 79.13
C ASN A 146 40.26 19.76 80.02
N ASN A 147 40.96 19.73 81.16
CA ASN A 147 41.09 20.82 82.14
C ASN A 147 41.86 22.06 81.61
N LYS A 148 41.63 22.45 80.34
CA LYS A 148 42.28 23.59 79.68
C LYS A 148 41.31 24.45 78.84
N LEU A 149 40.04 24.55 79.20
CA LEU A 149 39.21 25.66 78.73
C LEU A 149 39.54 26.96 79.46
N SER A 150 39.44 28.07 78.71
CA SER A 150 39.70 29.42 79.18
C SER A 150 38.57 29.95 80.07
N THR A 151 38.94 30.83 81.00
CA THR A 151 38.13 31.25 82.14
C THR A 151 36.85 32.03 81.77
N LYS A 152 36.66 32.47 80.51
CA LYS A 152 35.54 33.35 80.12
C LYS A 152 34.24 32.60 79.83
N PHE A 153 34.28 31.52 79.07
CA PHE A 153 33.07 30.80 78.70
C PHE A 153 32.58 29.88 79.82
N ASP A 154 33.49 29.30 80.61
CA ASP A 154 33.12 28.61 81.86
C ASP A 154 32.42 29.55 82.85
N VAL A 155 32.84 30.82 82.91
CA VAL A 155 32.16 31.85 83.71
C VAL A 155 30.79 32.18 83.11
N PHE A 156 30.65 32.23 81.78
CA PHE A 156 29.37 32.39 81.10
C PHE A 156 28.40 31.25 81.43
N ILE A 157 28.80 29.99 81.21
CA ILE A 157 27.98 28.80 81.47
C ILE A 157 27.59 28.73 82.95
N LYS A 158 28.52 29.00 83.88
CA LYS A 158 28.19 29.05 85.32
C LYS A 158 27.27 30.20 85.71
N ALA A 159 27.44 31.38 85.10
CA ALA A 159 26.58 32.53 85.35
C ALA A 159 25.17 32.31 84.79
N MET A 160 25.06 31.78 83.58
CA MET A 160 23.79 31.46 82.92
C MET A 160 23.08 30.28 83.58
N GLY A 161 23.79 29.21 83.94
CA GLY A 161 23.24 28.09 84.70
C GLY A 161 22.64 28.52 86.04
N ALA A 162 23.27 29.48 86.72
CA ALA A 162 22.72 30.09 87.94
C ALA A 162 21.51 31.00 87.67
N VAL A 163 21.41 31.59 86.48
CA VAL A 163 20.25 32.40 86.04
C VAL A 163 19.08 31.50 85.65
N THR A 164 19.29 30.42 84.90
CA THR A 164 18.24 29.46 84.55
C THR A 164 17.69 28.73 85.78
N ASP A 165 18.54 28.34 86.73
CA ASP A 165 18.08 27.77 88.03
C ASP A 165 17.30 28.78 88.90
N ALA A 166 17.56 30.08 88.75
CA ALA A 166 16.87 31.14 89.48
C ALA A 166 15.56 31.59 88.79
N VAL A 167 15.42 31.32 87.49
CA VAL A 167 14.28 31.69 86.66
C VAL A 167 13.38 30.46 86.48
N VAL A 168 12.62 30.11 87.54
CA VAL A 168 11.46 29.22 87.38
C VAL A 168 10.37 30.01 86.66
N VAL A 169 10.37 29.95 85.33
CA VAL A 169 9.28 30.47 84.48
C VAL A 169 8.42 29.29 84.03
N THR A 170 7.11 29.47 84.12
CA THR A 170 6.06 28.53 83.74
C THR A 170 6.13 28.19 82.24
N PRO A 171 5.81 26.96 81.80
CA PRO A 171 6.08 26.47 80.45
C PRO A 171 5.02 26.88 79.41
N GLU A 172 4.50 28.10 79.50
CA GLU A 172 3.57 28.66 78.50
C GLU A 172 4.08 30.05 78.10
N GLU A 173 4.47 30.17 76.82
CA GLU A 173 4.99 31.37 76.13
C GLU A 173 6.45 31.76 76.44
N GLU A 174 7.39 30.86 76.11
CA GLU A 174 8.74 31.32 75.73
C GLU A 174 8.68 31.76 74.26
N ASN A 175 8.64 33.07 74.01
CA ASN A 175 8.98 33.59 72.69
C ASN A 175 10.49 33.36 72.49
N SER A 176 10.89 32.54 71.52
CA SER A 176 12.29 32.25 71.22
C SER A 176 13.16 33.52 71.07
N ASP A 177 12.54 34.63 70.68
CA ASP A 177 13.18 35.94 70.53
C ASP A 177 13.67 36.57 71.86
N ASP A 178 12.95 36.38 72.97
CA ASP A 178 13.35 36.95 74.27
C ASP A 178 14.54 36.18 74.87
N SER A 179 14.58 34.86 74.72
CA SER A 179 15.68 34.00 75.18
C SER A 179 16.97 34.22 74.38
N ILE A 180 16.88 34.46 73.06
CA ILE A 180 17.99 34.89 72.21
C ILE A 180 18.58 36.23 72.69
N GLU A 181 17.73 37.20 73.05
CA GLU A 181 18.17 38.54 73.47
C GLU A 181 18.88 38.51 74.84
N ILE A 182 18.39 37.68 75.77
CA ILE A 182 19.04 37.44 77.07
C ILE A 182 20.42 36.78 76.89
N MET A 183 20.52 35.76 76.03
CA MET A 183 21.80 35.10 75.72
C MET A 183 22.80 36.10 75.10
N LEU A 184 22.34 36.88 74.12
CA LEU A 184 23.16 37.87 73.41
C LEU A 184 23.73 38.93 74.38
N LEU A 185 22.89 39.54 75.22
CA LEU A 185 23.32 40.55 76.20
C LEU A 185 24.30 39.96 77.23
N SER A 186 24.05 38.74 77.67
CA SER A 186 24.89 38.05 78.65
C SER A 186 26.28 37.74 78.08
N MET A 187 26.36 37.22 76.85
CA MET A 187 27.64 37.01 76.17
C MET A 187 28.38 38.33 75.92
N GLN A 188 27.69 39.39 75.48
CA GLN A 188 28.30 40.71 75.29
C GLN A 188 28.90 41.30 76.58
N SER A 189 28.24 41.06 77.73
CA SER A 189 28.74 41.53 79.05
C SER A 189 30.08 40.89 79.46
N LEU A 190 30.37 39.68 78.96
CA LEU A 190 31.64 38.97 79.17
C LEU A 190 32.71 39.32 78.11
N GLY A 191 32.37 40.25 77.22
CA GLY A 191 33.24 40.76 76.17
C GLY A 191 33.23 39.94 74.89
N PHE A 192 32.18 39.13 74.65
CA PHE A 192 31.96 38.50 73.35
C PHE A 192 31.34 39.51 72.37
N LYS A 193 31.89 39.66 71.16
CA LYS A 193 31.41 40.59 70.11
C LYS A 193 30.42 39.91 69.14
N LEU A 194 29.43 39.22 69.69
CA LEU A 194 28.42 38.48 68.94
C LEU A 194 27.24 39.40 68.56
N SER A 195 26.65 39.20 67.38
CA SER A 195 25.41 39.83 66.95
C SER A 195 24.23 38.84 66.96
N ARG A 196 23.00 39.35 66.85
CA ARG A 196 21.80 38.50 66.74
C ARG A 196 21.80 37.66 65.47
N GLU A 197 22.39 38.15 64.40
CA GLU A 197 22.53 37.42 63.13
C GLU A 197 23.47 36.22 63.30
N ASP A 198 24.52 36.35 64.10
CA ASP A 198 25.47 35.26 64.36
C ASP A 198 24.84 34.11 65.17
N LEU A 199 23.92 34.39 66.09
CA LEU A 199 23.20 33.36 66.87
C LEU A 199 22.26 32.50 66.01
N ASN A 200 21.79 33.04 64.89
CA ASN A 200 20.91 32.33 63.96
C ASN A 200 21.69 31.57 62.86
N LYS A 201 23.03 31.66 62.84
CA LYS A 201 23.84 30.89 61.88
C LYS A 201 23.72 29.41 62.17
N GLU A 202 23.61 28.62 61.11
CA GLU A 202 23.60 27.17 61.18
C GLU A 202 25.04 26.65 61.38
N VAL A 203 25.21 25.83 62.41
CA VAL A 203 26.48 25.24 62.82
C VAL A 203 26.30 23.76 63.10
N ILE A 204 27.39 23.00 63.00
CA ILE A 204 27.39 21.58 63.32
C ILE A 204 27.34 21.38 64.83
N ARG A 205 26.55 20.39 65.24
CA ARG A 205 26.56 19.84 66.59
C ARG A 205 27.83 19.02 66.80
N GLU A 206 28.82 19.63 67.43
CA GLU A 206 30.09 18.96 67.74
C GLU A 206 29.90 17.89 68.84
N LYS A 207 29.91 16.61 68.43
CA LYS A 207 29.73 15.45 69.32
C LYS A 207 31.00 15.02 70.06
N TYR A 208 32.17 15.28 69.46
CA TYR A 208 33.47 14.87 69.99
C TYR A 208 34.35 16.10 70.22
N SER A 209 35.15 16.08 71.28
CA SER A 209 36.11 17.15 71.57
C SER A 209 37.46 16.90 70.92
N ALA A 210 38.15 17.99 70.58
CA ALA A 210 39.52 17.89 70.13
C ALA A 210 40.47 17.59 71.32
N ILE A 211 41.66 17.11 71.01
CA ILE A 211 42.69 16.75 72.00
C ILE A 211 43.33 18.01 72.59
N ASP A 212 43.53 19.05 71.78
CA ASP A 212 44.24 20.27 72.17
C ASP A 212 43.29 21.43 72.54
N ILE A 213 42.04 21.37 72.12
CA ILE A 213 40.98 22.37 72.35
C ILE A 213 39.65 21.66 72.66
N ASP A 214 38.66 22.35 73.23
CA ASP A 214 37.35 21.74 73.50
C ASP A 214 36.63 21.35 72.20
N THR A 215 36.15 22.34 71.47
CA THR A 215 35.56 22.19 70.15
C THR A 215 35.99 23.36 69.28
N ILE A 216 35.91 23.20 67.96
CA ILE A 216 36.31 24.26 67.02
C ILE A 216 35.40 25.47 67.20
N LEU A 217 34.10 25.23 67.37
CA LEU A 217 33.09 26.23 67.66
C LEU A 217 33.46 27.03 68.91
N MET A 218 33.82 26.35 70.01
CA MET A 218 34.21 27.03 71.24
C MET A 218 35.47 27.87 71.09
N SER A 219 36.45 27.39 70.33
CA SER A 219 37.66 28.16 70.04
C SER A 219 37.36 29.42 69.21
N CYS A 220 36.45 29.34 68.24
CA CYS A 220 36.02 30.49 67.44
C CYS A 220 35.28 31.53 68.30
N LEU A 221 34.42 31.08 69.21
CA LEU A 221 33.70 31.95 70.15
C LEU A 221 34.67 32.73 71.05
N GLU A 222 35.68 32.06 71.62
CA GLU A 222 36.68 32.70 72.50
C GLU A 222 37.52 33.78 71.79
N ARG A 223 37.80 33.60 70.50
CA ARG A 223 38.57 34.56 69.68
C ARG A 223 37.75 35.76 69.20
N ASN A 224 36.43 35.72 69.35
CA ASN A 224 35.48 36.67 68.77
C ASN A 224 35.40 36.64 67.23
N ASP A 225 35.73 35.50 66.62
CA ASP A 225 35.78 35.34 65.17
C ASP A 225 34.44 34.78 64.62
N PHE A 226 33.33 35.48 64.92
CA PHE A 226 31.97 35.02 64.60
C PHE A 226 31.62 35.04 63.10
N SER A 227 32.35 35.84 62.30
CA SER A 227 32.21 35.86 60.84
C SER A 227 32.59 34.54 60.19
N GLU A 228 33.31 33.67 60.88
CA GLU A 228 33.95 32.47 60.31
C GLU A 228 33.42 31.16 60.90
N ILE A 229 32.50 31.23 61.88
CA ILE A 229 31.89 30.05 62.52
C ILE A 229 31.21 29.14 61.50
N GLU A 230 30.43 29.70 60.58
CA GLU A 230 29.75 28.95 59.52
C GLU A 230 30.75 28.26 58.57
N LYS A 231 31.85 28.96 58.27
CA LYS A 231 32.93 28.43 57.43
C LYS A 231 33.66 27.28 58.13
N SER A 232 34.05 27.45 59.39
CA SER A 232 34.70 26.42 60.20
C SER A 232 33.78 25.20 60.41
N SER A 233 32.48 25.43 60.52
CA SER A 233 31.47 24.38 60.56
C SER A 233 31.47 23.61 59.23
N TYR A 234 31.34 24.29 58.10
CA TYR A 234 31.41 23.63 56.79
C TYR A 234 32.69 22.81 56.58
N GLU A 235 33.84 23.39 56.93
CA GLU A 235 35.16 22.73 56.88
C GLU A 235 35.22 21.46 57.72
N LEU A 236 34.63 21.49 58.92
CA LEU A 236 34.55 20.34 59.80
C LEU A 236 33.66 19.24 59.21
N GLN A 237 32.50 19.59 58.63
CA GLN A 237 31.66 18.61 57.93
C GLN A 237 32.38 17.98 56.75
N GLU A 238 33.03 18.77 55.90
CA GLU A 238 33.78 18.27 54.74
C GLU A 238 34.88 17.30 55.20
N ALA A 239 35.62 17.64 56.26
CA ALA A 239 36.65 16.77 56.81
C ALA A 239 36.07 15.45 57.36
N ILE A 240 34.96 15.50 58.10
CA ILE A 240 34.30 14.31 58.67
C ILE A 240 33.77 13.40 57.55
N GLU A 241 33.09 13.97 56.55
CA GLU A 241 32.58 13.22 55.39
C GLU A 241 33.72 12.60 54.58
N THR A 242 34.80 13.34 54.36
CA THR A 242 36.00 12.83 53.66
C THR A 242 36.65 11.68 54.43
N ILE A 243 36.76 11.78 55.76
CA ILE A 243 37.32 10.72 56.61
C ILE A 243 36.44 9.47 56.56
N ARG A 244 35.10 9.64 56.64
CA ARG A 244 34.14 8.54 56.49
C ARG A 244 34.32 7.84 55.16
N ASP A 245 34.34 8.60 54.06
CA ASP A 245 34.44 8.05 52.71
C ASP A 245 35.78 7.32 52.50
N LYS A 246 36.89 7.87 53.04
CA LYS A 246 38.20 7.20 53.08
C LYS A 246 38.17 5.90 53.90
N TYR A 247 37.53 5.92 55.08
CA TYR A 247 37.42 4.73 55.93
C TYR A 247 36.56 3.63 55.28
N ASP A 248 35.43 3.99 54.68
CA ASP A 248 34.56 3.05 53.96
C ASP A 248 35.27 2.45 52.74
N PHE A 249 36.05 3.27 52.01
CA PHE A 249 36.89 2.80 50.93
C PHE A 249 37.98 1.84 51.45
N TYR A 250 38.68 2.20 52.53
CA TYR A 250 39.67 1.35 53.17
C TYR A 250 39.09 -0.01 53.53
N LYS A 251 37.95 -0.03 54.25
CA LYS A 251 37.30 -1.29 54.67
C LYS A 251 36.81 -2.14 53.51
N ARG A 252 36.33 -1.52 52.42
CA ARG A 252 35.89 -2.24 51.22
C ARG A 252 37.06 -2.91 50.48
N TYR A 253 38.20 -2.24 50.41
CA TYR A 253 39.34 -2.68 49.59
C TYR A 253 40.48 -3.34 50.38
N GLU A 254 40.41 -3.39 51.71
CA GLU A 254 41.38 -4.03 52.59
C GLU A 254 41.68 -5.47 52.17
N THR A 255 40.66 -6.32 52.04
CA THR A 255 40.80 -7.71 51.57
C THR A 255 41.17 -7.78 50.08
N TYR A 256 40.76 -6.82 49.26
CA TYR A 256 41.00 -6.83 47.81
C TYR A 256 42.48 -6.60 47.47
N PHE A 257 43.16 -5.66 48.15
CA PHE A 257 44.57 -5.32 47.89
C PHE A 257 45.58 -5.95 48.84
N ASN A 258 45.17 -6.47 50.00
CA ASN A 258 46.07 -7.17 50.94
C ASN A 258 45.77 -8.67 51.09
N GLY A 259 44.56 -9.14 50.71
CA GLY A 259 44.20 -10.54 50.85
C GLY A 259 44.89 -11.40 49.78
N LEU A 260 45.71 -12.36 50.20
CA LEU A 260 46.35 -13.30 49.27
C LEU A 260 45.30 -14.04 48.44
N ASP A 261 45.44 -13.93 47.12
CA ASP A 261 44.58 -14.54 46.11
C ASP A 261 43.09 -14.20 46.27
N SER A 262 42.76 -12.94 46.60
CA SER A 262 41.37 -12.51 46.82
C SER A 262 40.61 -12.04 45.56
N THR A 263 41.33 -11.73 44.48
CA THR A 263 40.78 -11.20 43.21
C THR A 263 41.63 -11.66 42.03
N ASN A 264 41.08 -11.61 40.82
CA ASN A 264 41.81 -11.78 39.57
C ASN A 264 42.85 -10.67 39.33
N PHE A 265 42.69 -9.48 39.93
CA PHE A 265 43.67 -8.40 39.86
C PHE A 265 44.81 -8.62 40.86
N LYS A 266 46.00 -8.90 40.36
CA LYS A 266 47.20 -9.20 41.14
C LYS A 266 48.07 -7.95 41.24
N ILE A 267 48.46 -7.61 42.46
CA ILE A 267 49.32 -6.47 42.75
C ILE A 267 50.40 -6.84 43.75
N TYR A 268 51.61 -6.36 43.49
CA TYR A 268 52.77 -6.47 44.35
C TYR A 268 53.59 -5.19 44.23
N ILE A 269 53.70 -4.44 45.32
CA ILE A 269 54.49 -3.21 45.41
C ILE A 269 55.46 -3.33 46.58
N LYS A 270 56.74 -3.06 46.31
CA LYS A 270 57.82 -3.16 47.30
C LYS A 270 58.78 -1.98 47.20
N ASP A 271 59.11 -1.39 48.35
CA ASP A 271 60.18 -0.38 48.47
C ASP A 271 61.55 -1.10 48.34
N TYR A 272 62.53 -0.44 47.74
CA TYR A 272 63.93 -0.90 47.71
C TYR A 272 64.56 -1.03 49.10
N LYS A 273 63.98 -0.43 50.15
CA LYS A 273 64.36 -0.68 51.56
C LYS A 273 64.02 -2.10 52.04
N GLY A 274 63.16 -2.82 51.31
CA GLY A 274 62.79 -4.20 51.61
C GLY A 274 61.37 -4.38 52.11
N ASP A 275 60.66 -3.30 52.44
CA ASP A 275 59.30 -3.33 52.98
C ASP A 275 58.25 -3.49 51.86
N THR A 276 57.29 -4.38 52.09
CA THR A 276 56.15 -4.60 51.17
C THR A 276 55.08 -3.53 51.43
N ILE A 277 54.72 -2.77 50.40
CA ILE A 277 53.74 -1.68 50.49
C ILE A 277 52.32 -2.24 50.31
N LEU A 278 52.12 -3.01 49.24
CA LEU A 278 50.89 -3.75 48.94
C LEU A 278 51.22 -5.11 48.33
N ASN A 279 50.45 -6.12 48.69
CA ASN A 279 50.60 -7.46 48.15
C ASN A 279 49.32 -8.27 48.34
N ASN A 280 48.77 -8.77 47.24
CA ASN A 280 47.63 -9.68 47.27
C ASN A 280 47.89 -10.99 46.50
N CYS A 281 49.13 -11.27 46.08
CA CYS A 281 49.36 -12.28 45.05
C CYS A 281 50.44 -13.31 45.37
N ILE A 282 51.45 -12.98 46.18
CA ILE A 282 52.59 -13.86 46.44
C ILE A 282 52.98 -13.87 47.92
N ASP A 283 53.50 -15.00 48.40
CA ASP A 283 54.19 -15.03 49.70
C ASP A 283 55.53 -14.29 49.61
N GLU A 284 55.99 -13.71 50.74
CA GLU A 284 57.21 -12.87 50.79
C GLU A 284 58.49 -13.55 50.25
N ASN A 285 58.52 -14.89 50.19
CA ASN A 285 59.66 -15.68 49.70
C ASN A 285 59.60 -16.03 48.21
N THR A 286 58.53 -15.64 47.50
CA THR A 286 58.32 -15.98 46.08
C THR A 286 58.90 -14.90 45.16
N ASP A 287 59.55 -15.29 44.07
CA ASP A 287 60.01 -14.33 43.06
C ASP A 287 58.81 -13.78 42.27
N TYR A 288 58.56 -12.48 42.42
CA TYR A 288 57.47 -11.79 41.74
C TYR A 288 57.59 -11.89 40.22
N ARG A 289 58.81 -11.91 39.64
CA ARG A 289 58.99 -11.96 38.19
C ARG A 289 58.40 -13.25 37.61
N THR A 290 58.77 -14.39 38.18
CA THR A 290 58.27 -15.70 37.76
C THR A 290 56.76 -15.83 37.95
N TYR A 291 56.20 -15.20 38.98
CA TYR A 291 54.74 -15.21 39.19
C TYR A 291 53.99 -14.45 38.09
N PHE A 292 54.44 -13.22 37.79
CA PHE A 292 53.78 -12.34 36.83
C PHE A 292 54.01 -12.76 35.37
N ASP A 293 55.04 -13.56 35.03
CA ASP A 293 55.29 -14.10 33.68
C ASP A 293 54.08 -14.81 33.06
N SER A 294 53.24 -15.43 33.90
CA SER A 294 52.03 -16.16 33.48
C SER A 294 50.77 -15.30 33.39
N LYS A 295 50.86 -14.00 33.73
CA LYS A 295 49.73 -13.08 33.82
C LYS A 295 49.73 -12.10 32.65
N THR A 296 48.64 -11.33 32.52
CA THR A 296 48.59 -10.17 31.63
C THR A 296 48.74 -8.91 32.47
N GLY A 297 49.85 -8.18 32.33
CA GLY A 297 50.20 -7.13 33.27
C GLY A 297 51.45 -6.32 32.93
N ILE A 298 51.86 -5.50 33.89
CA ILE A 298 52.93 -4.51 33.77
C ILE A 298 53.77 -4.52 35.05
N ILE A 299 55.08 -4.55 34.88
CA ILE A 299 56.04 -4.32 35.96
C ILE A 299 56.71 -2.97 35.69
N TYR A 300 56.56 -2.03 36.62
CA TYR A 300 57.22 -0.74 36.60
C TYR A 300 58.33 -0.69 37.65
N ASN A 301 59.53 -0.29 37.23
CA ASN A 301 60.66 -0.05 38.11
C ASN A 301 60.90 1.45 38.23
N ALA A 302 60.54 2.04 39.38
CA ALA A 302 60.62 3.48 39.58
C ALA A 302 62.07 4.01 39.61
N LEU A 303 63.03 3.19 40.03
CA LEU A 303 64.46 3.57 40.10
C LEU A 303 65.03 3.93 38.72
N ASN A 304 64.71 3.12 37.71
CA ASN A 304 65.21 3.30 36.34
C ASN A 304 64.15 3.90 35.39
N LYS A 305 62.91 4.07 35.86
CA LYS A 305 61.74 4.49 35.08
C LYS A 305 61.46 3.59 33.88
N GLU A 306 61.60 2.27 34.08
CA GLU A 306 61.43 1.26 33.04
C GLU A 306 60.15 0.45 33.24
N PHE A 307 59.41 0.23 32.14
CA PHE A 307 58.25 -0.65 32.09
C PHE A 307 58.60 -1.97 31.42
N THR A 308 58.15 -3.08 32.02
CA THR A 308 58.14 -4.41 31.41
C THR A 308 56.69 -4.84 31.22
N PHE A 309 56.27 -5.02 29.98
CA PHE A 309 54.92 -5.46 29.63
C PHE A 309 54.88 -6.98 29.47
N ILE A 310 53.90 -7.63 30.10
CA ILE A 310 53.73 -9.08 30.08
C ILE A 310 52.37 -9.40 29.47
N ASN A 311 52.35 -9.99 28.28
CA ASN A 311 51.13 -10.32 27.53
C ASN A 311 50.13 -9.14 27.45
N PHE A 312 50.64 -7.90 27.48
CA PHE A 312 49.89 -6.64 27.49
C PHE A 312 50.36 -5.80 26.31
N VAL A 313 49.44 -5.19 25.57
CA VAL A 313 49.77 -4.41 24.37
C VAL A 313 50.49 -3.12 24.79
N ASN A 314 51.66 -2.87 24.20
CA ASN A 314 52.54 -1.74 24.52
C ASN A 314 52.01 -0.46 23.86
N GLU A 315 51.23 0.34 24.59
CA GLU A 315 50.69 1.65 24.18
C GLU A 315 50.94 2.70 25.26
N ASP A 316 50.76 3.99 24.93
CA ASP A 316 51.10 5.19 25.72
C ASP A 316 50.42 5.23 27.12
N ILE A 317 50.91 4.42 28.06
CA ILE A 317 50.46 4.50 29.45
C ILE A 317 51.12 5.70 30.12
N ASN A 318 50.29 6.56 30.71
CA ASN A 318 50.77 7.70 31.47
C ASN A 318 51.59 7.22 32.68
N LEU A 319 52.83 7.73 32.80
CA LEU A 319 53.71 7.48 33.94
C LEU A 319 53.06 7.87 35.27
N ASP A 320 52.19 8.89 35.27
CA ASP A 320 51.49 9.34 36.48
C ASP A 320 50.56 8.27 37.05
N THR A 321 50.07 7.33 36.23
CA THR A 321 49.22 6.22 36.66
C THR A 321 49.93 5.28 37.65
N PHE A 322 51.26 5.21 37.63
CA PHE A 322 52.04 4.33 38.51
C PHE A 322 52.73 5.07 39.66
N LYS A 323 52.40 6.35 39.88
CA LYS A 323 53.00 7.16 40.94
C LYS A 323 52.48 6.70 42.31
N VAL A 324 53.40 6.32 43.20
CA VAL A 324 53.08 5.92 44.57
C VAL A 324 53.52 7.02 45.54
N ALA A 325 52.62 7.96 45.86
CA ALA A 325 52.78 9.03 46.87
C ALA A 325 54.23 9.57 47.02
N ASP A 326 54.76 9.64 48.25
CA ASP A 326 56.11 10.15 48.59
C ASP A 326 57.27 9.19 48.27
N GLU A 327 57.02 8.05 47.64
CA GLU A 327 58.05 7.04 47.40
C GLU A 327 58.70 7.23 46.04
N VAL A 328 60.03 7.31 46.03
CA VAL A 328 60.81 7.55 44.81
C VAL A 328 61.44 6.26 44.28
N ASN A 329 61.59 5.24 45.14
CA ASN A 329 62.28 3.99 44.82
C ASN A 329 61.42 2.78 45.20
N TYR A 330 60.64 2.26 44.26
CA TYR A 330 59.82 1.06 44.44
C TYR A 330 59.75 0.22 43.16
N ILE A 331 59.33 -1.03 43.32
CA ILE A 331 58.93 -1.93 42.23
C ILE A 331 57.42 -2.08 42.30
N TYR A 332 56.72 -1.86 41.18
CA TYR A 332 55.28 -1.97 41.07
C TYR A 332 54.95 -3.04 40.03
N ALA A 333 54.57 -4.23 40.47
CA ALA A 333 54.13 -5.31 39.61
C ALA A 333 52.61 -5.47 39.72
N VAL A 334 51.92 -5.39 38.58
CA VAL A 334 50.47 -5.52 38.50
C VAL A 334 50.07 -6.37 37.31
N GLY A 335 49.01 -7.15 37.43
CA GLY A 335 48.54 -8.01 36.35
C GLY A 335 47.19 -8.63 36.66
N VAL A 336 46.58 -9.26 35.67
CA VAL A 336 45.31 -9.96 35.82
C VAL A 336 45.53 -11.44 35.54
N ASP A 337 44.96 -12.29 36.38
CA ASP A 337 44.86 -13.72 36.11
C ASP A 337 43.83 -13.97 35.01
N THR A 338 44.32 -14.33 33.82
CA THR A 338 43.51 -14.57 32.63
C THR A 338 42.68 -15.84 32.69
N ASN A 339 42.88 -16.69 33.71
CA ASN A 339 42.01 -17.84 33.98
C ASN A 339 40.75 -17.45 34.78
N TYR A 340 40.69 -16.21 35.30
CA TYR A 340 39.60 -15.67 36.10
C TYR A 340 39.05 -16.63 37.18
N PRO A 341 39.89 -17.14 38.10
CA PRO A 341 39.44 -18.04 39.17
C PRO A 341 38.38 -17.42 40.11
N HIS A 342 38.36 -16.10 40.24
CA HIS A 342 37.43 -15.38 41.11
C HIS A 342 36.29 -14.74 40.33
N ARG A 343 35.07 -14.75 40.88
CA ARG A 343 33.92 -14.05 40.29
C ARG A 343 33.93 -12.58 40.68
N ASP A 344 34.84 -11.83 40.08
CA ASP A 344 34.94 -10.38 40.25
C ASP A 344 34.61 -9.64 38.95
N VAL A 345 34.81 -8.33 38.99
CA VAL A 345 34.56 -7.41 37.87
C VAL A 345 35.27 -7.85 36.58
N PHE A 346 36.46 -8.46 36.66
CA PHE A 346 37.17 -8.95 35.48
C PHE A 346 36.54 -10.20 34.88
N PHE A 347 36.02 -11.11 35.71
CA PHE A 347 35.27 -12.28 35.24
C PHE A 347 33.96 -11.85 34.55
N GLU A 348 33.18 -10.98 35.19
CA GLU A 348 31.89 -10.51 34.67
C GLU A 348 32.05 -9.73 33.35
N ALA A 349 33.06 -8.87 33.25
CA ALA A 349 33.35 -8.12 32.03
C ALA A 349 33.79 -9.04 30.87
N ASN A 350 34.60 -10.06 31.15
CA ASN A 350 35.00 -11.05 30.14
C ASN A 350 33.79 -11.86 29.62
N GLU A 351 32.92 -12.34 30.52
CA GLU A 351 31.70 -13.07 30.13
C GLU A 351 30.76 -12.19 29.30
N THR A 352 30.56 -10.95 29.77
CA THR A 352 29.76 -9.92 29.11
C THR A 352 30.24 -9.61 27.70
N PHE A 353 31.55 -9.48 27.49
CA PHE A 353 32.16 -9.21 26.19
C PHE A 353 31.79 -10.30 25.16
N TYR A 354 31.96 -11.57 25.54
CA TYR A 354 31.66 -12.69 24.65
C TYR A 354 30.16 -12.92 24.45
N ASN A 355 29.35 -12.78 25.50
CA ASN A 355 27.89 -12.89 25.39
C ASN A 355 27.31 -11.80 24.49
N THR A 356 27.78 -10.55 24.64
CA THR A 356 27.41 -9.43 23.77
C THR A 356 27.83 -9.68 22.33
N ARG A 357 29.08 -10.13 22.10
CA ARG A 357 29.55 -10.50 20.75
C ARG A 357 28.68 -11.55 20.09
N ASN A 358 28.42 -12.65 20.80
CA ASN A 358 27.58 -13.74 20.29
C ASN A 358 26.16 -13.26 20.00
N SER A 359 25.62 -12.36 20.84
CA SER A 359 24.28 -11.79 20.68
C SER A 359 24.18 -10.87 19.46
N ILE A 360 25.21 -10.05 19.20
CA ILE A 360 25.27 -9.21 18.00
C ILE A 360 25.41 -10.08 16.75
N ILE A 361 26.29 -11.09 16.74
CA ILE A 361 26.45 -12.01 15.62
C ILE A 361 25.15 -12.76 15.33
N ALA A 362 24.49 -13.30 16.37
CA ALA A 362 23.20 -13.96 16.24
C ALA A 362 22.13 -13.01 15.65
N SER A 363 22.14 -11.74 16.06
CA SER A 363 21.20 -10.74 15.55
C SER A 363 21.43 -10.40 14.08
N ILE A 364 22.70 -10.33 13.63
CA ILE A 364 23.05 -10.13 12.22
C ILE A 364 22.60 -11.34 11.38
N VAL A 365 22.94 -12.55 11.81
CA VAL A 365 22.56 -13.79 11.10
C VAL A 365 21.04 -13.92 11.02
N SER A 366 20.34 -13.64 12.12
CA SER A 366 18.89 -13.63 12.16
C SER A 366 18.29 -12.59 11.19
N SER A 367 18.82 -11.36 11.18
CA SER A 367 18.38 -10.31 10.26
C SER A 367 18.52 -10.72 8.79
N LEU A 368 19.60 -11.43 8.43
CA LEU A 368 19.79 -11.97 7.08
C LEU A 368 18.75 -13.04 6.75
N ILE A 369 18.48 -13.97 7.66
CA ILE A 369 17.45 -15.02 7.46
C ILE A 369 16.06 -14.38 7.32
N ILE A 370 15.72 -13.39 8.16
CA ILE A 370 14.49 -12.59 8.07
C ILE A 370 14.37 -11.96 6.69
N PHE A 371 15.44 -11.32 6.21
CA PHE A 371 15.47 -10.71 4.89
C PHE A 371 15.20 -11.74 3.77
N PHE A 372 15.88 -12.88 3.77
CA PHE A 372 15.66 -13.92 2.77
C PHE A 372 14.26 -14.54 2.85
N CYS A 373 13.73 -14.78 4.05
CA CYS A 373 12.35 -15.24 4.25
C CYS A 373 11.33 -14.22 3.73
N PHE A 374 11.56 -12.93 3.97
CA PHE A 374 10.71 -11.86 3.49
C PHE A 374 10.73 -11.78 1.96
N VAL A 375 11.92 -11.81 1.33
CA VAL A 375 12.07 -11.86 -0.13
C VAL A 375 11.37 -13.10 -0.72
N TYR A 376 11.52 -14.26 -0.09
CA TYR A 376 10.81 -15.48 -0.49
C TYR A 376 9.29 -15.31 -0.40
N LEU A 377 8.77 -14.77 0.70
CA LEU A 377 7.33 -14.50 0.83
C LEU A 377 6.84 -13.55 -0.25
N VAL A 378 7.56 -12.47 -0.54
CA VAL A 378 7.22 -11.51 -1.60
C VAL A 378 7.19 -12.18 -2.97
N THR A 379 8.16 -13.04 -3.29
CA THR A 379 8.23 -13.71 -4.61
C THR A 379 7.10 -14.72 -4.82
N VAL A 380 6.79 -15.54 -3.82
CA VAL A 380 5.76 -16.58 -3.92
C VAL A 380 4.35 -16.04 -3.63
N CYS A 381 4.22 -14.83 -3.06
CA CYS A 381 2.93 -14.24 -2.76
C CYS A 381 2.01 -14.16 -4.01
N GLY A 382 0.76 -14.60 -3.84
CA GLY A 382 -0.26 -14.61 -4.89
C GLY A 382 -0.20 -15.80 -5.85
N ARG A 383 0.88 -16.57 -5.90
CA ARG A 383 0.99 -17.73 -6.83
C ARG A 383 0.36 -18.98 -6.23
N SER A 384 -0.34 -19.75 -7.04
CA SER A 384 -0.87 -21.07 -6.66
C SER A 384 0.09 -22.18 -7.13
N ALA A 385 -0.01 -23.37 -6.53
CA ALA A 385 0.74 -24.53 -7.01
C ALA A 385 0.14 -25.16 -8.28
N LYS A 386 -1.01 -24.65 -8.76
CA LYS A 386 -1.75 -25.18 -9.91
C LYS A 386 -1.42 -24.46 -11.22
N ASP A 387 -1.15 -23.17 -11.16
CA ASP A 387 -1.00 -22.25 -12.28
C ASP A 387 -0.07 -21.09 -11.90
N ASP A 388 0.61 -20.52 -12.89
CA ASP A 388 1.48 -19.34 -12.71
C ASP A 388 0.69 -18.02 -12.60
N GLU A 389 -0.65 -18.11 -12.59
CA GLU A 389 -1.53 -16.98 -12.41
C GLU A 389 -1.53 -16.46 -10.96
N ILE A 390 -1.84 -15.16 -10.82
CA ILE A 390 -1.84 -14.48 -9.53
C ILE A 390 -3.26 -14.49 -8.98
N HIS A 391 -3.43 -15.22 -7.88
CA HIS A 391 -4.69 -15.35 -7.15
C HIS A 391 -4.76 -14.32 -6.02
N LEU A 392 -5.93 -13.67 -5.92
CA LEU A 392 -6.26 -12.70 -4.88
C LEU A 392 -6.99 -13.38 -3.72
N ASN A 393 -6.63 -13.03 -2.47
CA ASN A 393 -7.36 -13.47 -1.28
C ASN A 393 -8.65 -12.67 -1.11
N SER A 394 -9.55 -13.15 -0.25
CA SER A 394 -10.82 -12.46 0.06
C SER A 394 -10.61 -11.01 0.52
N PHE A 395 -9.57 -10.74 1.33
CA PHE A 395 -9.21 -9.39 1.77
C PHE A 395 -8.73 -8.50 0.61
N ASP A 396 -8.10 -9.09 -0.41
CA ASP A 396 -7.57 -8.36 -1.56
C ASP A 396 -8.69 -7.92 -2.54
N LYS A 397 -9.90 -8.50 -2.41
CA LYS A 397 -11.08 -8.14 -3.23
C LYS A 397 -11.72 -6.82 -2.78
N MET A 398 -11.55 -6.43 -1.51
CA MET A 398 -12.00 -5.14 -1.01
C MET A 398 -11.33 -3.99 -1.78
N LYS A 399 -12.01 -2.84 -1.92
CA LYS A 399 -11.42 -1.64 -2.52
C LYS A 399 -10.13 -1.27 -1.80
N THR A 400 -9.10 -0.90 -2.57
CA THR A 400 -7.73 -0.73 -2.07
C THR A 400 -7.66 0.22 -0.86
N GLU A 401 -8.35 1.35 -0.92
CA GLU A 401 -8.38 2.36 0.14
C GLU A 401 -9.13 1.87 1.39
N VAL A 402 -10.21 1.09 1.23
CA VAL A 402 -10.93 0.50 2.37
C VAL A 402 -10.04 -0.50 3.09
N SER A 403 -9.33 -1.36 2.35
CA SER A 403 -8.40 -2.31 2.97
C SER A 403 -7.23 -1.63 3.67
N ALA A 404 -6.70 -0.54 3.09
CA ALA A 404 -5.63 0.24 3.70
C ALA A 404 -6.12 0.94 4.98
N GLY A 405 -7.28 1.61 4.92
CA GLY A 405 -7.90 2.25 6.08
C GLY A 405 -8.20 1.26 7.22
N PHE A 406 -8.67 0.06 6.88
CA PHE A 406 -8.90 -1.00 7.87
C PHE A 406 -7.61 -1.47 8.56
N MET A 407 -6.52 -1.68 7.81
CA MET A 407 -5.23 -2.06 8.40
C MET A 407 -4.63 -0.95 9.26
N ILE A 408 -4.76 0.31 8.85
CA ILE A 408 -4.31 1.47 9.64
C ILE A 408 -5.11 1.56 10.95
N ALA A 409 -6.44 1.40 10.88
CA ALA A 409 -7.29 1.42 12.08
C ALA A 409 -6.91 0.31 13.06
N ILE A 410 -6.68 -0.93 12.58
CA ILE A 410 -6.19 -2.03 13.41
C ILE A 410 -4.83 -1.69 14.04
N GLY A 411 -3.91 -1.12 13.25
CA GLY A 411 -2.59 -0.70 13.76
C GLY A 411 -2.70 0.35 14.88
N ILE A 412 -3.57 1.36 14.72
CA ILE A 412 -3.81 2.38 15.75
C ILE A 412 -4.40 1.76 17.02
N VAL A 413 -5.42 0.91 16.88
CA VAL A 413 -6.03 0.21 18.02
C VAL A 413 -5.00 -0.64 18.76
N PHE A 414 -4.15 -1.36 18.01
CA PHE A 414 -3.09 -2.16 18.58
C PHE A 414 -2.05 -1.31 19.32
N LEU A 415 -1.61 -0.18 18.76
CA LEU A 415 -0.71 0.76 19.42
C LEU A 415 -1.29 1.31 20.72
N LEU A 416 -2.58 1.65 20.74
CA LEU A 416 -3.26 2.12 21.96
C LEU A 416 -3.31 1.03 23.04
N ILE A 417 -3.57 -0.23 22.65
CA ILE A 417 -3.53 -1.39 23.57
C ILE A 417 -2.11 -1.57 24.11
N MET A 418 -1.09 -1.53 23.25
CA MET A 418 0.30 -1.70 23.66
C MET A 418 0.77 -0.59 24.60
N MET A 419 0.37 0.66 24.37
CA MET A 419 0.67 1.77 25.28
C MET A 419 0.05 1.55 26.67
N SER A 420 -1.20 1.07 26.73
CA SER A 420 -1.87 0.73 27.99
C SER A 420 -1.17 -0.43 28.70
N VAL A 421 -0.85 -1.50 27.97
CA VAL A 421 -0.20 -2.69 28.52
C VAL A 421 1.21 -2.37 29.03
N TYR A 422 1.99 -1.57 28.28
CA TYR A 422 3.33 -1.13 28.68
C TYR A 422 3.31 -0.41 30.03
N ASN A 423 2.36 0.50 30.23
CA ASN A 423 2.21 1.26 31.48
C ASN A 423 1.83 0.38 32.69
N ASN A 424 1.21 -0.79 32.48
CA ASN A 424 0.69 -1.63 33.57
C ASN A 424 1.55 -2.86 33.89
N PHE A 425 2.27 -3.41 32.91
CA PHE A 425 2.95 -4.70 33.07
C PHE A 425 4.47 -4.64 32.91
N SER A 426 5.04 -3.53 32.40
CA SER A 426 6.47 -3.20 32.29
C SER A 426 7.45 -4.38 32.23
N SER A 427 7.16 -5.42 31.43
CA SER A 427 7.99 -6.61 31.29
C SER A 427 8.52 -6.74 29.88
N ASP A 428 9.79 -7.16 29.73
CA ASP A 428 10.45 -7.33 28.44
C ASP A 428 9.70 -8.31 27.54
N LEU A 429 9.11 -9.36 28.12
CA LEU A 429 8.31 -10.34 27.41
C LEU A 429 7.09 -9.69 26.72
N THR A 430 6.46 -8.72 27.39
CA THR A 430 5.30 -8.01 26.85
C THR A 430 5.66 -7.14 25.65
N ILE A 431 6.81 -6.46 25.71
CA ILE A 431 7.34 -5.64 24.60
C ILE A 431 7.63 -6.53 23.40
N VAL A 432 8.32 -7.65 23.63
CA VAL A 432 8.64 -8.63 22.59
C VAL A 432 7.35 -9.12 21.94
N VAL A 433 6.38 -9.64 22.69
CA VAL A 433 5.08 -10.12 22.15
C VAL A 433 4.36 -9.05 21.34
N GLY A 434 4.37 -7.80 21.82
CA GLY A 434 3.77 -6.67 21.12
C GLY A 434 4.38 -6.44 19.73
N LEU A 435 5.72 -6.36 19.66
CA LEU A 435 6.44 -6.15 18.41
C LEU A 435 6.20 -7.28 17.41
N GLY A 436 6.09 -8.53 17.88
CA GLY A 436 5.77 -9.67 17.00
C GLY A 436 4.39 -9.61 16.36
N ILE A 437 3.39 -9.11 17.10
CA ILE A 437 2.05 -8.93 16.55
C ILE A 437 2.05 -7.78 15.54
N GLU A 438 2.74 -6.69 15.83
CA GLU A 438 2.90 -5.56 14.90
C GLU A 438 3.57 -5.99 13.60
N THR A 439 4.66 -6.77 13.68
CA THR A 439 5.37 -7.28 12.49
C THR A 439 4.50 -8.23 11.68
N ALA A 440 3.65 -9.04 12.33
CA ALA A 440 2.70 -9.91 11.65
C ALA A 440 1.61 -9.11 10.91
N LEU A 441 1.06 -8.07 11.55
CA LEU A 441 0.08 -7.17 10.95
C LEU A 441 0.67 -6.42 9.75
N PHE A 442 1.88 -5.87 9.91
CA PHE A 442 2.61 -5.22 8.84
C PHE A 442 2.85 -6.16 7.66
N THR A 443 3.37 -7.37 7.93
CA THR A 443 3.66 -8.36 6.89
C THR A 443 2.38 -8.78 6.16
N PHE A 444 1.26 -8.93 6.87
CA PHE A 444 -0.03 -9.22 6.25
C PHE A 444 -0.51 -8.09 5.31
N ALA A 445 -0.45 -6.83 5.77
CA ALA A 445 -0.79 -5.65 4.97
C ALA A 445 0.11 -5.54 3.73
N PHE A 446 1.41 -5.69 3.92
CA PHE A 446 2.41 -5.59 2.86
C PHE A 446 2.22 -6.68 1.79
N LEU A 447 2.01 -7.94 2.22
CA LEU A 447 1.76 -9.03 1.28
C LEU A 447 0.44 -8.85 0.52
N SER A 448 -0.60 -8.25 1.12
CA SER A 448 -1.83 -7.87 0.40
C SER A 448 -1.54 -6.82 -0.69
N LEU A 449 -0.76 -5.80 -0.36
CA LEU A 449 -0.35 -4.77 -1.30
C LEU A 449 0.43 -5.38 -2.49
N VAL A 450 1.41 -6.25 -2.21
CA VAL A 450 2.20 -6.95 -3.24
C VAL A 450 1.30 -7.78 -4.16
N ARG A 451 0.29 -8.51 -3.63
CA ARG A 451 -0.66 -9.27 -4.47
C ARG A 451 -1.44 -8.36 -5.40
N ARG A 452 -1.92 -7.22 -4.90
CA ARG A 452 -2.66 -6.22 -5.70
C ARG A 452 -1.81 -5.60 -6.80
N ILE A 453 -0.53 -5.32 -6.53
CA ILE A 453 0.44 -4.81 -7.50
C ILE A 453 0.69 -5.85 -8.59
N LYS A 454 1.05 -7.08 -8.21
CA LYS A 454 1.35 -8.16 -9.16
C LYS A 454 0.16 -8.45 -10.07
N ALA A 455 -1.06 -8.47 -9.53
CA ALA A 455 -2.28 -8.72 -10.31
C ALA A 455 -2.73 -7.51 -11.17
N GLY A 456 -2.06 -6.35 -11.07
CA GLY A 456 -2.44 -5.14 -11.83
C GLY A 456 -3.79 -4.54 -11.42
N VAL A 457 -4.33 -4.94 -10.25
CA VAL A 457 -5.64 -4.51 -9.76
C VAL A 457 -5.55 -3.35 -8.76
N LEU A 458 -4.36 -2.97 -8.31
CA LEU A 458 -4.18 -1.90 -7.31
C LEU A 458 -4.94 -0.63 -7.68
N TRP A 459 -4.72 -0.13 -8.90
CA TRP A 459 -5.38 1.05 -9.45
C TRP A 459 -6.79 0.74 -9.97
N LYS A 460 -6.98 -0.36 -10.71
CA LYS A 460 -8.30 -0.69 -11.28
C LYS A 460 -9.37 -0.93 -10.20
N ASN A 461 -8.97 -1.42 -9.02
CA ASN A 461 -9.85 -1.64 -7.87
C ASN A 461 -9.79 -0.52 -6.82
N SER A 462 -9.27 0.65 -7.19
CA SER A 462 -9.27 1.86 -6.36
C SER A 462 -10.65 2.54 -6.38
N ILE A 463 -11.03 3.12 -5.23
CA ILE A 463 -12.17 4.04 -5.14
C ILE A 463 -11.92 5.25 -6.03
N VAL A 464 -10.69 5.79 -6.04
CA VAL A 464 -10.31 6.95 -6.87
C VAL A 464 -10.49 6.64 -8.35
N TYR A 465 -10.01 5.48 -8.81
CA TYR A 465 -10.24 5.05 -10.19
C TYR A 465 -11.74 4.93 -10.50
N SER A 466 -12.51 4.31 -9.60
CA SER A 466 -13.96 4.17 -9.76
C SER A 466 -14.66 5.54 -9.85
N LEU A 467 -14.23 6.52 -9.06
CA LEU A 467 -14.77 7.89 -9.09
C LEU A 467 -14.38 8.62 -10.38
N LEU A 468 -13.12 8.52 -10.82
CA LEU A 468 -12.65 9.13 -12.07
C LEU A 468 -13.35 8.52 -13.28
N HIS A 469 -13.51 7.19 -13.31
CA HIS A 469 -14.23 6.51 -14.38
C HIS A 469 -15.70 6.96 -14.42
N TRP A 470 -16.35 7.06 -13.26
CA TRP A 470 -17.69 7.64 -13.15
C TRP A 470 -17.76 9.08 -13.67
N LEU A 471 -16.74 9.89 -13.39
CA LEU A 471 -16.64 11.27 -13.86
C LEU A 471 -16.51 11.34 -15.38
N VAL A 472 -15.74 10.45 -16.00
CA VAL A 472 -15.63 10.34 -17.47
C VAL A 472 -16.97 9.95 -18.10
N ILE A 473 -17.63 8.92 -17.56
CA ILE A 473 -18.97 8.50 -18.00
C ILE A 473 -19.95 9.67 -17.85
N PHE A 474 -19.91 10.38 -16.73
CA PHE A 474 -20.73 11.54 -16.48
C PHE A 474 -20.53 12.65 -17.54
N ILE A 475 -19.28 12.97 -17.90
CA ILE A 475 -18.99 13.95 -18.96
C ILE A 475 -19.55 13.48 -20.31
N LYS A 476 -19.39 12.19 -20.63
CA LYS A 476 -19.90 11.59 -21.88
C LYS A 476 -21.42 11.75 -22.00
N TYR A 477 -22.15 11.54 -20.91
CA TYR A 477 -23.62 11.61 -20.88
C TYR A 477 -24.16 12.94 -20.31
N ARG A 478 -23.36 14.01 -20.33
CA ARG A 478 -23.69 15.31 -19.72
C ARG A 478 -25.07 15.87 -20.11
N LYS A 479 -25.46 15.72 -21.39
CA LYS A 479 -26.75 16.23 -21.89
C LYS A 479 -27.95 15.54 -21.22
N ALA A 480 -27.82 14.26 -20.87
CA ALA A 480 -28.86 13.50 -20.17
C ALA A 480 -28.86 13.77 -18.66
N THR A 481 -27.67 13.93 -18.05
CA THR A 481 -27.54 14.14 -16.60
C THR A 481 -27.87 15.58 -16.18
N THR A 482 -27.73 16.58 -17.07
CA THR A 482 -27.96 18.00 -16.75
C THR A 482 -29.32 18.25 -16.10
N LYS A 483 -30.40 17.67 -16.63
CA LYS A 483 -31.75 17.84 -16.07
C LYS A 483 -31.83 17.30 -14.63
N THR A 484 -31.28 16.12 -14.38
CA THR A 484 -31.25 15.48 -13.06
C THR A 484 -30.43 16.31 -12.07
N ILE A 485 -29.29 16.87 -12.50
CA ILE A 485 -28.45 17.74 -11.66
C ILE A 485 -29.20 19.01 -11.28
N VAL A 486 -29.83 19.70 -12.23
CA VAL A 486 -30.55 20.95 -11.96
C VAL A 486 -31.66 20.71 -10.95
N LEU A 487 -32.43 19.62 -11.11
CA LEU A 487 -33.46 19.23 -10.14
C LEU A 487 -32.87 18.88 -8.77
N TYR A 488 -31.75 18.15 -8.74
CA TYR A 488 -31.09 17.75 -7.49
C TYR A 488 -30.42 18.93 -6.76
N LEU A 489 -29.79 19.86 -7.48
CA LEU A 489 -29.25 21.10 -6.92
C LEU A 489 -30.36 22.01 -6.41
N GLY A 490 -31.50 22.09 -7.11
CA GLY A 490 -32.69 22.78 -6.60
C GLY A 490 -33.19 22.16 -5.30
N PHE A 491 -33.26 20.83 -5.22
CA PHE A 491 -33.60 20.10 -4.00
C PHE A 491 -32.60 20.40 -2.85
N LEU A 492 -31.30 20.37 -3.12
CA LEU A 492 -30.26 20.71 -2.15
C LEU A 492 -30.36 22.15 -1.65
N ALA A 493 -30.64 23.10 -2.55
CA ALA A 493 -30.81 24.51 -2.18
C ALA A 493 -32.04 24.70 -1.26
N VAL A 494 -33.17 24.07 -1.59
CA VAL A 494 -34.37 24.10 -0.76
C VAL A 494 -34.13 23.46 0.61
N THR A 495 -33.46 22.30 0.66
CA THR A 495 -33.12 21.65 1.94
C THR A 495 -32.16 22.49 2.77
N LEU A 496 -31.19 23.18 2.16
CA LEU A 496 -30.28 24.08 2.86
C LEU A 496 -31.02 25.27 3.46
N VAL A 497 -31.97 25.87 2.73
CA VAL A 497 -32.83 26.96 3.24
C VAL A 497 -33.70 26.48 4.40
N VAL A 498 -34.35 25.31 4.27
CA VAL A 498 -35.19 24.73 5.34
C VAL A 498 -34.38 24.43 6.60
N LEU A 499 -33.18 23.85 6.45
CA LEU A 499 -32.27 23.57 7.57
C LEU A 499 -31.76 24.88 8.21
N GLY A 500 -31.48 25.91 7.42
CA GLY A 500 -31.03 27.22 7.90
C GLY A 500 -32.09 27.97 8.70
N ILE A 501 -33.38 27.76 8.41
CA ILE A 501 -34.50 28.36 9.15
C ILE A 501 -34.83 27.56 10.42
N GLY A 502 -34.65 26.23 10.41
CA GLY A 502 -35.12 25.33 11.47
C GLY A 502 -34.13 25.00 12.58
N ILE A 503 -32.86 25.40 12.48
CA ILE A 503 -31.80 24.92 13.37
C ILE A 503 -31.27 26.04 14.30
N ASN A 504 -31.49 25.87 15.60
CA ASN A 504 -30.68 26.55 16.63
C ASN A 504 -29.20 26.15 16.46
N SER A 505 -28.28 27.09 16.68
CA SER A 505 -26.85 27.12 16.30
C SER A 505 -25.91 25.97 16.77
N ARG A 506 -26.41 24.80 17.18
CA ARG A 506 -25.60 23.70 17.77
C ARG A 506 -25.70 22.32 17.11
N SER A 507 -26.42 22.10 16.01
CA SER A 507 -26.57 20.76 15.40
C SER A 507 -25.79 20.52 14.10
N TYR A 508 -24.51 20.94 14.04
CA TYR A 508 -23.62 20.70 12.89
C TYR A 508 -23.50 19.23 12.48
N MET A 509 -23.55 18.30 13.45
CA MET A 509 -23.48 16.86 13.18
C MET A 509 -24.66 16.36 12.33
N ILE A 510 -25.87 16.88 12.58
CA ILE A 510 -27.08 16.48 11.84
C ILE A 510 -27.00 17.01 10.40
N MET A 511 -26.49 18.23 10.20
CA MET A 511 -26.21 18.76 8.87
C MET A 511 -25.21 17.88 8.11
N MET A 512 -24.09 17.51 8.73
CA MET A 512 -23.08 16.67 8.06
C MET A 512 -23.64 15.30 7.64
N LEU A 513 -24.45 14.66 8.49
CA LEU A 513 -25.13 13.40 8.15
C LEU A 513 -26.14 13.58 7.02
N TRP A 514 -26.92 14.68 7.03
CA TRP A 514 -27.87 14.99 5.96
C TRP A 514 -27.19 15.25 4.61
N PHE A 515 -26.10 16.02 4.59
CA PHE A 515 -25.32 16.26 3.38
C PHE A 515 -24.71 14.97 2.84
N SER A 516 -24.18 14.12 3.73
CA SER A 516 -23.63 12.81 3.37
C SER A 516 -24.71 11.90 2.75
N PHE A 517 -25.88 11.81 3.39
CA PHE A 517 -27.02 11.06 2.88
C PHE A 517 -27.52 11.60 1.53
N SER A 518 -27.66 12.93 1.42
CA SER A 518 -28.09 13.58 0.18
C SER A 518 -27.11 13.27 -0.94
N ALA A 519 -25.80 13.41 -0.71
CA ALA A 519 -24.77 13.10 -1.71
C ALA A 519 -24.87 11.66 -2.24
N VAL A 520 -25.17 10.68 -1.36
CA VAL A 520 -25.43 9.29 -1.76
C VAL A 520 -26.66 9.21 -2.66
N VAL A 521 -27.77 9.85 -2.30
CA VAL A 521 -29.00 9.89 -3.11
C VAL A 521 -28.74 10.53 -4.49
N GLY A 522 -28.03 11.66 -4.53
CA GLY A 522 -27.66 12.33 -5.78
C GLY A 522 -26.83 11.45 -6.70
N PHE A 523 -25.87 10.70 -6.15
CA PHE A 523 -25.08 9.73 -6.90
C PHE A 523 -25.96 8.64 -7.53
N PHE A 524 -26.90 8.05 -6.78
CA PHE A 524 -27.81 7.04 -7.33
C PHE A 524 -28.73 7.60 -8.43
N LEU A 525 -29.24 8.82 -8.28
CA LEU A 525 -30.06 9.48 -9.31
C LEU A 525 -29.28 9.72 -10.61
N LEU A 526 -28.02 10.16 -10.50
CA LEU A 526 -27.16 10.34 -11.68
C LEU A 526 -26.84 9.01 -12.34
N ARG A 527 -26.57 7.96 -11.55
CA ARG A 527 -26.34 6.62 -12.06
C ARG A 527 -27.53 6.09 -12.84
N GLU A 528 -28.73 6.27 -12.31
CA GLU A 528 -29.98 5.90 -12.97
C GLU A 528 -30.19 6.66 -14.30
N ALA A 529 -29.90 7.97 -14.32
CA ALA A 529 -30.02 8.79 -15.51
C ALA A 529 -29.06 8.34 -16.63
N VAL A 530 -27.81 8.01 -16.28
CA VAL A 530 -26.83 7.47 -17.22
C VAL A 530 -27.26 6.11 -17.75
N ALA A 531 -27.69 5.20 -16.86
CA ALA A 531 -28.14 3.86 -17.23
C ALA A 531 -29.26 3.89 -18.28
N ARG A 532 -30.28 4.72 -18.06
CA ARG A 532 -31.38 4.90 -19.02
C ARG A 532 -30.90 5.44 -20.37
N GLN A 533 -29.98 6.41 -20.37
CA GLN A 533 -29.48 6.98 -21.61
C GLN A 533 -28.65 5.96 -22.42
N THR A 534 -27.87 5.11 -21.75
CA THR A 534 -27.12 4.02 -22.40
C THR A 534 -28.07 3.06 -23.11
N ILE A 535 -29.16 2.64 -22.44
CA ILE A 535 -30.16 1.75 -23.04
C ILE A 535 -30.86 2.43 -24.23
N LEU A 536 -31.28 3.70 -24.08
CA LEU A 536 -31.91 4.45 -25.17
C LEU A 536 -31.01 4.58 -26.40
N ASN A 537 -29.71 4.77 -26.21
CA ASN A 537 -28.76 4.80 -27.31
C ASN A 537 -28.67 3.43 -28.00
N GLY A 538 -28.59 2.34 -27.24
CA GLY A 538 -28.57 1.01 -27.84
C GLY A 538 -29.83 0.64 -28.60
N ILE A 539 -31.00 1.04 -28.09
CA ILE A 539 -32.27 0.90 -28.83
C ILE A 539 -32.22 1.65 -30.17
N LYS A 540 -31.61 2.85 -30.20
CA LYS A 540 -31.48 3.63 -31.44
C LYS A 540 -30.56 2.95 -32.46
N GLU A 541 -29.42 2.41 -32.04
CA GLU A 541 -28.50 1.71 -32.95
C GLU A 541 -29.18 0.48 -33.58
N ILE A 542 -29.83 -0.35 -32.76
CA ILE A 542 -30.59 -1.52 -33.24
C ILE A 542 -31.72 -1.09 -34.19
N SER A 543 -32.46 -0.03 -33.85
CA SER A 543 -33.53 0.50 -34.69
C SER A 543 -33.04 1.10 -36.01
N ASN A 544 -31.78 1.55 -36.09
CA ASN A 544 -31.16 2.08 -37.31
C ASN A 544 -30.61 0.98 -38.22
N GLY A 545 -30.74 -0.29 -37.84
CA GLY A 545 -30.34 -1.46 -38.65
C GLY A 545 -29.05 -2.13 -38.20
N ASP A 546 -28.36 -1.63 -37.17
CA ASP A 546 -27.22 -2.31 -36.57
C ASP A 546 -27.69 -3.38 -35.56
N LEU A 547 -28.07 -4.54 -36.09
CA LEU A 547 -28.55 -5.67 -35.30
C LEU A 547 -27.43 -6.39 -34.51
N GLU A 548 -26.16 -6.09 -34.79
CA GLU A 548 -25.01 -6.64 -34.07
C GLU A 548 -24.66 -5.82 -32.82
N TYR A 549 -25.13 -4.57 -32.74
CA TYR A 549 -24.90 -3.70 -31.60
C TYR A 549 -25.44 -4.32 -30.30
N LYS A 550 -24.55 -4.47 -29.30
CA LYS A 550 -24.90 -4.94 -27.95
C LYS A 550 -24.70 -3.84 -26.91
N ILE A 551 -25.71 -3.67 -26.06
CA ILE A 551 -25.65 -2.78 -24.90
C ILE A 551 -24.76 -3.43 -23.84
N ASP A 552 -23.73 -2.70 -23.39
CA ASP A 552 -22.87 -3.12 -22.29
C ASP A 552 -23.62 -3.10 -20.95
N THR A 553 -23.70 -4.26 -20.30
CA THR A 553 -24.42 -4.47 -19.05
C THR A 553 -23.57 -4.28 -17.80
N ILE A 554 -22.23 -4.20 -17.92
CA ILE A 554 -21.29 -4.20 -16.78
C ILE A 554 -21.56 -3.05 -15.79
N ASN A 555 -22.01 -1.90 -16.31
CA ASN A 555 -22.26 -0.69 -15.50
C ASN A 555 -23.74 -0.49 -15.14
N LEU A 556 -24.62 -1.38 -15.62
CA LEU A 556 -26.04 -1.38 -15.31
C LEU A 556 -26.29 -2.23 -14.05
N SER A 557 -27.40 -1.99 -13.37
CA SER A 557 -27.78 -2.81 -12.21
C SER A 557 -29.28 -2.83 -12.02
N GLY A 558 -29.80 -3.94 -11.49
CA GLY A 558 -31.21 -4.07 -11.16
C GLY A 558 -32.08 -4.09 -12.42
N SER A 559 -33.14 -3.28 -12.46
CA SER A 559 -34.08 -3.25 -13.58
C SER A 559 -33.46 -2.85 -14.91
N ASN A 560 -32.41 -2.00 -14.89
CA ASN A 560 -31.75 -1.53 -16.11
C ASN A 560 -30.90 -2.63 -16.77
N GLU A 561 -30.31 -3.53 -15.97
CA GLU A 561 -29.56 -4.69 -16.47
C GLU A 561 -30.49 -5.67 -17.19
N ILE A 562 -31.60 -6.03 -16.53
CA ILE A 562 -32.65 -6.88 -17.10
C ILE A 562 -33.20 -6.29 -18.39
N LEU A 563 -33.42 -4.97 -18.43
CA LEU A 563 -33.91 -4.29 -19.62
C LEU A 563 -32.88 -4.33 -20.76
N ALA A 564 -31.60 -4.09 -20.48
CA ALA A 564 -30.54 -4.16 -21.48
C ALA A 564 -30.37 -5.58 -22.05
N ASP A 565 -30.43 -6.61 -21.20
CA ASP A 565 -30.40 -8.01 -21.64
C ASP A 565 -31.60 -8.37 -22.51
N ALA A 566 -32.80 -7.92 -22.13
CA ALA A 566 -34.00 -8.11 -22.93
C ALA A 566 -33.85 -7.48 -24.33
N ILE A 567 -33.30 -6.27 -24.42
CA ILE A 567 -33.05 -5.60 -25.71
C ILE A 567 -31.96 -6.33 -26.51
N ASN A 568 -30.86 -6.76 -25.88
CA ASN A 568 -29.81 -7.53 -26.55
C ASN A 568 -30.36 -8.85 -27.13
N ASN A 569 -31.20 -9.56 -26.36
CA ASN A 569 -31.86 -10.78 -26.83
C ASN A 569 -32.83 -10.53 -27.97
N ILE A 570 -33.54 -9.39 -27.97
CA ILE A 570 -34.40 -8.97 -29.09
C ILE A 570 -33.55 -8.70 -30.34
N GLY A 571 -32.43 -7.98 -30.20
CA GLY A 571 -31.50 -7.72 -31.30
C GLY A 571 -30.95 -9.00 -31.93
N GLU A 572 -30.48 -9.94 -31.08
CA GLU A 572 -29.98 -11.24 -31.51
C GLU A 572 -31.06 -12.12 -32.15
N GLY A 573 -32.27 -12.14 -31.58
CA GLY A 573 -33.41 -12.84 -32.15
C GLY A 573 -33.81 -12.31 -33.53
N LEU A 574 -33.77 -10.97 -33.71
CA LEU A 574 -34.07 -10.33 -34.98
C LEU A 574 -32.98 -10.60 -36.04
N HIS A 575 -31.70 -10.51 -35.66
CA HIS A 575 -30.58 -10.86 -36.53
C HIS A 575 -30.71 -12.29 -37.08
N ASN A 576 -30.92 -13.25 -36.18
CA ASN A 576 -31.09 -14.66 -36.55
C ASN A 576 -32.31 -14.89 -37.45
N ALA A 577 -33.42 -14.17 -37.22
CA ALA A 577 -34.62 -14.28 -38.05
C ALA A 577 -34.39 -13.75 -39.48
N VAL A 578 -33.67 -12.63 -39.61
CA VAL A 578 -33.30 -12.05 -40.92
C VAL A 578 -32.37 -13.00 -41.68
N ASP A 579 -31.33 -13.51 -41.02
CA ASP A 579 -30.39 -14.45 -41.64
C ASP A 579 -31.06 -15.75 -42.09
N ALA A 580 -31.94 -16.31 -41.25
CA ALA A 580 -32.73 -17.48 -41.60
C ALA A 580 -33.64 -17.22 -42.82
N SER A 581 -34.26 -16.05 -42.90
CA SER A 581 -35.10 -15.63 -44.03
C SER A 581 -34.28 -15.55 -45.34
N VAL A 582 -33.12 -14.87 -45.30
CA VAL A 582 -32.21 -14.75 -46.45
C VAL A 582 -31.71 -16.12 -46.91
N ARG A 583 -31.35 -17.00 -45.96
CA ARG A 583 -30.90 -18.36 -46.26
C ARG A 583 -32.01 -19.19 -46.91
N ASN A 584 -33.25 -19.10 -46.40
CA ASN A 584 -34.39 -19.80 -46.97
C ASN A 584 -34.69 -19.36 -48.41
N GLU A 585 -34.62 -18.07 -48.72
CA GLU A 585 -34.80 -17.59 -50.09
C GLU A 585 -33.71 -18.10 -51.05
N ARG A 586 -32.45 -18.14 -50.60
CA ARG A 586 -31.36 -18.74 -51.38
C ARG A 586 -31.57 -20.23 -51.63
N LEU A 587 -31.94 -21.00 -50.60
CA LEU A 587 -32.19 -22.44 -50.73
C LEU A 587 -33.35 -22.75 -51.68
N LYS A 588 -34.45 -21.99 -51.63
CA LYS A 588 -35.56 -22.13 -52.59
C LYS A 588 -35.07 -21.96 -54.03
N THR A 589 -34.21 -20.98 -54.26
CA THR A 589 -33.65 -20.66 -55.57
C THR A 589 -32.75 -21.79 -56.10
N ASP A 590 -31.83 -22.27 -55.27
CA ASP A 590 -30.90 -23.33 -55.63
C ASP A 590 -31.65 -24.63 -55.95
N LEU A 591 -32.68 -24.96 -55.16
CA LEU A 591 -33.53 -26.12 -55.40
C LEU A 591 -34.25 -26.04 -56.75
N ILE A 592 -34.87 -24.90 -57.08
CA ILE A 592 -35.54 -24.72 -58.37
C ILE A 592 -34.55 -24.86 -59.52
N THR A 593 -33.34 -24.30 -59.38
CA THR A 593 -32.30 -24.36 -60.41
C THR A 593 -31.84 -25.80 -60.65
N ASN A 594 -31.60 -26.57 -59.59
CA ASN A 594 -31.16 -27.95 -59.67
C ASN A 594 -32.25 -28.86 -60.28
N VAL A 595 -33.49 -28.77 -59.79
CA VAL A 595 -34.62 -29.55 -60.32
C VAL A 595 -34.83 -29.28 -61.81
N SER A 596 -34.69 -28.03 -62.23
CA SER A 596 -34.88 -27.68 -63.64
C SER A 596 -33.79 -28.23 -64.56
N HIS A 597 -32.54 -28.33 -64.07
CA HIS A 597 -31.46 -28.98 -64.81
C HIS A 597 -31.76 -30.47 -65.03
N ASP A 598 -32.29 -31.13 -63.99
CA ASP A 598 -32.65 -32.54 -64.03
C ASP A 598 -33.86 -32.82 -64.94
N ILE A 599 -34.74 -31.83 -65.16
CA ILE A 599 -35.83 -31.90 -66.15
C ILE A 599 -35.32 -31.67 -67.58
N LYS A 600 -34.37 -30.75 -67.79
CA LYS A 600 -33.87 -30.39 -69.13
C LYS A 600 -33.21 -31.57 -69.85
N THR A 601 -32.47 -32.39 -69.13
CA THR A 601 -31.73 -33.54 -69.69
C THR A 601 -32.65 -34.59 -70.34
N PRO A 602 -33.64 -35.19 -69.65
CA PRO A 602 -34.55 -36.16 -70.25
C PRO A 602 -35.44 -35.52 -71.32
N LEU A 603 -35.81 -34.25 -71.17
CA LEU A 603 -36.62 -33.54 -72.16
C LEU A 603 -35.88 -33.35 -73.49
N THR A 604 -34.59 -33.03 -73.44
CA THR A 604 -33.75 -32.90 -74.64
C THR A 604 -33.72 -34.22 -75.41
N SER A 605 -33.64 -35.35 -74.70
CA SER A 605 -33.74 -36.67 -75.33
C SER A 605 -35.10 -36.92 -75.97
N ILE A 606 -36.21 -36.55 -75.32
CA ILE A 606 -37.56 -36.68 -75.89
C ILE A 606 -37.68 -35.87 -77.19
N ILE A 607 -37.24 -34.60 -77.19
CA ILE A 607 -37.24 -33.74 -78.38
C ILE A 607 -36.43 -34.38 -79.51
N ASN A 608 -35.21 -34.83 -79.22
CA ASN A 608 -34.35 -35.47 -80.22
C ASN A 608 -35.00 -36.73 -80.82
N TYR A 609 -35.61 -37.59 -80.01
CA TYR A 609 -36.30 -38.78 -80.52
C TYR A 609 -37.53 -38.42 -81.36
N VAL A 610 -38.31 -37.42 -80.94
CA VAL A 610 -39.43 -36.91 -81.73
C VAL A 610 -38.94 -36.36 -83.08
N ASP A 611 -37.85 -35.59 -83.09
CA ASP A 611 -37.22 -35.05 -84.30
C ASP A 611 -36.67 -36.14 -85.22
N LEU A 612 -36.07 -37.20 -84.67
CA LEU A 612 -35.61 -38.36 -85.44
C LEU A 612 -36.80 -39.07 -86.09
N ILE A 613 -37.88 -39.31 -85.33
CA ILE A 613 -39.08 -39.96 -85.84
C ILE A 613 -39.76 -39.09 -86.92
N LYS A 614 -39.75 -37.75 -86.79
CA LYS A 614 -40.28 -36.84 -87.82
C LYS A 614 -39.54 -36.92 -89.16
N ARG A 615 -38.28 -37.38 -89.18
CA ARG A 615 -37.46 -37.52 -90.39
C ARG A 615 -37.69 -38.85 -91.12
N GLU A 616 -38.32 -39.82 -90.47
CA GLU A 616 -38.70 -41.09 -91.09
C GLU A 616 -39.92 -40.92 -92.00
N ASN A 617 -40.03 -41.76 -93.04
CA ASN A 617 -41.18 -41.71 -93.96
C ASN A 617 -42.40 -42.42 -93.36
N ILE A 618 -43.23 -41.67 -92.63
CA ILE A 618 -44.42 -42.19 -91.93
C ILE A 618 -45.66 -42.09 -92.84
N GLU A 619 -46.14 -43.25 -93.31
CA GLU A 619 -47.32 -43.36 -94.18
C GLU A 619 -48.65 -43.21 -93.42
N ASN A 620 -48.68 -43.49 -92.10
CA ASN A 620 -49.90 -43.44 -91.30
C ASN A 620 -50.17 -42.02 -90.76
N GLU A 621 -51.22 -41.38 -91.27
CA GLU A 621 -51.63 -40.02 -90.91
C GLU A 621 -51.94 -39.83 -89.41
N LYS A 622 -52.49 -40.86 -88.73
CA LYS A 622 -52.73 -40.79 -87.27
C LYS A 622 -51.43 -40.73 -86.48
N ILE A 623 -50.40 -41.49 -86.90
CA ILE A 623 -49.10 -41.50 -86.24
C ILE A 623 -48.40 -40.14 -86.44
N ARG A 624 -48.49 -39.56 -87.64
CA ARG A 624 -47.99 -38.22 -87.92
C ARG A 624 -48.62 -37.16 -87.00
N GLY A 625 -49.94 -37.22 -86.81
CA GLY A 625 -50.65 -36.34 -85.87
C GLY A 625 -50.21 -36.53 -84.41
N TYR A 626 -49.96 -37.76 -83.95
CA TYR A 626 -49.44 -38.00 -82.59
C TYR A 626 -48.03 -37.42 -82.39
N ILE A 627 -47.15 -37.54 -83.39
CA ILE A 627 -45.79 -37.01 -83.32
C ILE A 627 -45.82 -35.48 -83.30
N GLU A 628 -46.68 -34.84 -84.09
CA GLU A 628 -46.86 -33.38 -84.07
C GLU A 628 -47.35 -32.90 -82.70
N ILE A 629 -48.27 -33.63 -82.06
CA ILE A 629 -48.69 -33.33 -80.69
C ILE A 629 -47.52 -33.50 -79.70
N LEU A 630 -46.75 -34.59 -79.79
CA LEU A 630 -45.60 -34.83 -78.91
C LEU A 630 -44.51 -33.77 -79.07
N ASP A 631 -44.24 -33.33 -80.29
CA ASP A 631 -43.30 -32.24 -80.58
C ASP A 631 -43.75 -30.94 -79.92
N ASN A 632 -45.00 -30.53 -80.20
CA ASN A 632 -45.59 -29.32 -79.61
C ASN A 632 -45.59 -29.36 -78.07
N LYS A 633 -45.91 -30.50 -77.46
CA LYS A 633 -45.87 -30.65 -75.99
C LYS A 633 -44.45 -30.63 -75.43
N SER A 634 -43.48 -31.22 -76.12
CA SER A 634 -42.08 -31.28 -75.68
C SER A 634 -41.41 -29.90 -75.79
N GLN A 635 -41.62 -29.19 -76.90
CA GLN A 635 -41.15 -27.80 -77.07
C GLN A 635 -41.78 -26.86 -76.03
N ARG A 636 -43.09 -27.03 -75.76
CA ARG A 636 -43.77 -26.26 -74.72
C ARG A 636 -43.18 -26.50 -73.33
N LEU A 637 -42.88 -27.76 -72.97
CA LEU A 637 -42.26 -28.08 -71.70
C LEU A 637 -40.85 -27.51 -71.58
N LYS A 638 -40.10 -27.44 -72.69
CA LYS A 638 -38.76 -26.87 -72.74
C LYS A 638 -38.81 -25.38 -72.39
N ASN A 639 -39.68 -24.64 -73.08
CA ASN A 639 -39.86 -23.21 -72.84
C ASN A 639 -40.34 -22.92 -71.40
N LEU A 640 -41.26 -23.73 -70.86
CA LEU A 640 -41.71 -23.61 -69.47
C LEU A 640 -40.57 -23.82 -68.46
N THR A 641 -39.72 -24.82 -68.69
CA THR A 641 -38.60 -25.13 -67.82
C THR A 641 -37.55 -24.02 -67.88
N GLU A 642 -37.27 -23.48 -69.07
CA GLU A 642 -36.34 -22.37 -69.25
C GLU A 642 -36.86 -21.08 -68.60
N ASP A 643 -38.13 -20.73 -68.79
CA ASP A 643 -38.80 -19.60 -68.14
C ASP A 643 -38.78 -19.72 -66.60
N LEU A 644 -38.98 -20.93 -66.06
CA LEU A 644 -38.96 -21.19 -64.62
C LEU A 644 -37.57 -20.93 -64.00
N VAL A 645 -36.52 -21.43 -64.65
CA VAL A 645 -35.13 -21.20 -64.20
C VAL A 645 -34.79 -19.73 -64.26
N GLU A 646 -35.15 -19.08 -65.36
CA GLU A 646 -34.90 -17.65 -65.56
C GLU A 646 -35.62 -16.82 -64.49
N ALA A 647 -36.92 -17.05 -64.27
CA ALA A 647 -37.70 -16.38 -63.24
C ALA A 647 -37.12 -16.58 -61.82
N SER A 648 -36.64 -17.79 -61.50
CA SER A 648 -36.01 -18.10 -60.21
C SER A 648 -34.68 -17.33 -60.02
N LYS A 649 -33.80 -17.34 -61.03
CA LYS A 649 -32.51 -16.62 -60.99
C LYS A 649 -32.69 -15.11 -60.89
N ILE A 650 -33.67 -14.56 -61.60
CA ILE A 650 -34.00 -13.14 -61.57
C ILE A 650 -34.51 -12.76 -60.18
N SER A 651 -35.44 -13.54 -59.62
CA SER A 651 -36.08 -13.18 -58.35
C SER A 651 -35.17 -13.32 -57.13
N SER A 652 -34.14 -14.17 -57.22
CA SER A 652 -33.12 -14.34 -56.18
C SER A 652 -31.98 -13.32 -56.27
N GLY A 653 -31.96 -12.49 -57.32
CA GLY A 653 -30.86 -11.58 -57.61
C GLY A 653 -29.58 -12.29 -58.09
N ASN A 654 -29.60 -13.61 -58.32
CA ASN A 654 -28.45 -14.39 -58.78
C ASN A 654 -28.27 -14.30 -60.31
N ILE A 655 -28.31 -13.08 -60.84
CA ILE A 655 -28.12 -12.76 -62.26
C ILE A 655 -27.09 -11.64 -62.39
N LYS A 656 -26.09 -11.84 -63.23
CA LYS A 656 -25.14 -10.77 -63.58
C LYS A 656 -25.74 -9.96 -64.73
N LEU A 657 -25.83 -8.65 -64.54
CA LEU A 657 -26.28 -7.68 -65.54
C LEU A 657 -25.07 -6.97 -66.15
N GLU A 658 -25.01 -6.93 -67.48
CA GLU A 658 -24.01 -6.16 -68.22
C GLU A 658 -24.63 -4.82 -68.61
N MET A 659 -24.66 -3.89 -67.65
CA MET A 659 -25.25 -2.57 -67.83
C MET A 659 -24.42 -1.76 -68.82
N THR A 660 -25.01 -1.47 -69.99
CA THR A 660 -24.38 -0.69 -71.07
C THR A 660 -25.33 0.39 -71.54
N LYS A 661 -24.79 1.41 -72.20
CA LYS A 661 -25.60 2.46 -72.84
C LYS A 661 -26.21 1.85 -74.11
N ILE A 662 -27.53 1.72 -74.16
CA ILE A 662 -28.23 1.13 -75.31
C ILE A 662 -29.16 2.15 -75.96
N ASN A 663 -29.25 2.13 -77.30
CA ASN A 663 -30.24 2.90 -78.05
C ASN A 663 -31.62 2.23 -77.89
N PHE A 664 -32.46 2.80 -77.04
CA PHE A 664 -33.74 2.20 -76.65
C PHE A 664 -34.76 2.17 -77.80
N VAL A 665 -34.76 3.22 -78.64
CA VAL A 665 -35.65 3.30 -79.81
C VAL A 665 -35.29 2.22 -80.83
N GLU A 666 -34.00 2.00 -81.07
CA GLU A 666 -33.52 0.97 -82.00
C GLU A 666 -33.85 -0.44 -81.50
N LEU A 667 -33.67 -0.69 -80.19
CA LEU A 667 -34.02 -1.99 -79.60
C LEU A 667 -35.51 -2.31 -79.75
N VAL A 668 -36.40 -1.34 -79.49
CA VAL A 668 -37.85 -1.50 -79.69
C VAL A 668 -38.18 -1.79 -81.16
N ASN A 669 -37.57 -1.07 -82.10
CA ASN A 669 -37.76 -1.29 -83.53
C ASN A 669 -37.29 -2.68 -83.99
N GLN A 670 -36.14 -3.14 -83.51
CA GLN A 670 -35.61 -4.46 -83.82
C GLN A 670 -36.55 -5.56 -83.33
N THR A 671 -37.00 -5.48 -82.07
CA THR A 671 -37.94 -6.46 -81.53
C THR A 671 -39.30 -6.40 -82.24
N GLU A 672 -39.82 -5.22 -82.57
CA GLU A 672 -41.06 -5.10 -83.37
C GLU A 672 -40.95 -5.83 -84.71
N GLY A 673 -39.82 -5.67 -85.41
CA GLY A 673 -39.55 -6.33 -86.69
C GLY A 673 -39.61 -7.84 -86.60
N GLU A 674 -39.06 -8.45 -85.55
CA GLU A 674 -39.10 -9.90 -85.32
C GLU A 674 -40.52 -10.46 -85.13
N PHE A 675 -41.46 -9.62 -84.69
CA PHE A 675 -42.85 -10.01 -84.44
C PHE A 675 -43.82 -9.67 -85.58
N SER A 676 -43.34 -8.99 -86.63
CA SER A 676 -44.14 -8.55 -87.79
C SER A 676 -45.02 -9.66 -88.38
N GLU A 677 -44.46 -10.81 -88.74
CA GLU A 677 -45.20 -11.95 -89.31
C GLU A 677 -46.30 -12.45 -88.36
N LYS A 678 -46.01 -12.54 -87.04
CA LYS A 678 -46.99 -13.00 -86.04
C LYS A 678 -48.13 -12.00 -85.85
N LEU A 679 -47.83 -10.71 -85.94
CA LEU A 679 -48.80 -9.63 -85.85
C LEU A 679 -49.70 -9.60 -87.10
N GLU A 680 -49.10 -9.75 -88.29
CA GLU A 680 -49.80 -9.87 -89.57
C GLU A 680 -50.73 -11.08 -89.62
N ASN A 681 -50.29 -12.24 -89.14
CA ASN A 681 -51.11 -13.46 -89.06
C ASN A 681 -52.39 -13.29 -88.22
N LYS A 682 -52.45 -12.29 -87.32
CA LYS A 682 -53.64 -11.93 -86.53
C LYS A 682 -54.33 -10.64 -87.01
N ASN A 683 -53.87 -10.06 -88.12
CA ASN A 683 -54.30 -8.76 -88.63
C ASN A 683 -54.22 -7.64 -87.56
N LEU A 684 -53.18 -7.63 -86.73
CA LEU A 684 -52.97 -6.59 -85.74
C LEU A 684 -52.25 -5.40 -86.38
N GLN A 685 -52.89 -4.22 -86.36
CA GLN A 685 -52.29 -3.00 -86.93
C GLN A 685 -51.45 -2.28 -85.87
N ILE A 686 -50.13 -2.27 -86.04
CA ILE A 686 -49.22 -1.50 -85.17
C ILE A 686 -49.32 0.00 -85.51
N ILE A 687 -49.62 0.83 -84.51
CA ILE A 687 -49.55 2.29 -84.55
C ILE A 687 -48.39 2.71 -83.66
N ARG A 688 -47.28 3.11 -84.27
CA ARG A 688 -46.07 3.48 -83.53
C ARG A 688 -45.86 4.99 -83.49
N LYS A 689 -45.46 5.49 -82.32
CA LYS A 689 -44.98 6.86 -82.13
C LYS A 689 -43.62 6.79 -81.44
N LEU A 690 -42.58 6.71 -82.28
CA LEU A 690 -41.19 6.64 -81.84
C LEU A 690 -40.49 7.96 -82.22
N PRO A 691 -39.66 8.53 -81.34
CA PRO A 691 -38.83 9.70 -81.67
C PRO A 691 -37.83 9.35 -82.78
N GLU A 692 -37.54 10.30 -83.66
CA GLU A 692 -36.54 10.11 -84.72
C GLU A 692 -35.09 10.16 -84.19
N GLU A 693 -34.89 10.84 -83.06
CA GLU A 693 -33.59 10.94 -82.39
C GLU A 693 -33.27 9.70 -81.54
N PRO A 694 -32.00 9.26 -81.48
CA PRO A 694 -31.60 8.16 -80.61
C PRO A 694 -31.77 8.54 -79.14
N ILE A 695 -32.45 7.68 -78.39
CA ILE A 695 -32.64 7.84 -76.95
C ILE A 695 -31.91 6.72 -76.25
N PHE A 696 -31.06 7.07 -75.28
CA PHE A 696 -30.25 6.12 -74.57
C PHE A 696 -30.72 5.89 -73.14
N ILE A 697 -30.64 4.63 -72.71
CA ILE A 697 -30.82 4.20 -71.32
C ILE A 697 -29.63 3.33 -70.91
N LEU A 698 -29.35 3.26 -69.60
CA LEU A 698 -28.38 2.32 -69.05
C LEU A 698 -29.09 1.01 -68.72
N ALA A 699 -28.87 -0.02 -69.51
CA ALA A 699 -29.55 -1.30 -69.40
C ALA A 699 -28.69 -2.45 -69.95
N ASP A 700 -29.04 -3.67 -69.61
CA ASP A 700 -28.45 -4.85 -70.26
C ASP A 700 -29.24 -5.13 -71.55
N GLY A 701 -28.61 -4.97 -72.71
CA GLY A 701 -29.29 -5.06 -74.00
C GLY A 701 -30.02 -6.40 -74.23
N ARG A 702 -29.43 -7.52 -73.80
CA ARG A 702 -30.05 -8.86 -73.95
C ARG A 702 -31.25 -9.01 -73.02
N ARG A 703 -31.13 -8.53 -71.79
CA ARG A 703 -32.22 -8.59 -70.81
C ARG A 703 -33.33 -7.62 -71.14
N MET A 704 -33.01 -6.44 -71.69
CA MET A 704 -34.00 -5.48 -72.14
C MET A 704 -34.75 -5.99 -73.39
N TRP A 705 -34.05 -6.62 -74.34
CA TRP A 705 -34.70 -7.32 -75.45
C TRP A 705 -35.71 -8.34 -74.93
N ARG A 706 -35.32 -9.15 -73.92
CA ARG A 706 -36.20 -10.14 -73.28
C ARG A 706 -37.42 -9.52 -72.60
N VAL A 707 -37.29 -8.33 -72.00
CA VAL A 707 -38.43 -7.58 -71.44
C VAL A 707 -39.41 -7.22 -72.57
N ILE A 708 -38.92 -6.60 -73.63
CA ILE A 708 -39.72 -6.15 -74.78
C ILE A 708 -40.35 -7.34 -75.52
N GLU A 709 -39.58 -8.42 -75.71
CA GLU A 709 -40.03 -9.69 -76.29
C GLU A 709 -41.21 -10.29 -75.50
N ASN A 710 -41.16 -10.28 -74.17
CA ASN A 710 -42.26 -10.77 -73.33
C ASN A 710 -43.53 -9.92 -73.51
N LEU A 711 -43.39 -8.60 -73.72
CA LEU A 711 -44.52 -7.72 -73.98
C LEU A 711 -45.13 -7.95 -75.37
N TYR A 712 -44.33 -8.06 -76.43
CA TYR A 712 -44.85 -8.36 -77.78
C TYR A 712 -45.42 -9.79 -77.88
N ASN A 713 -44.85 -10.77 -77.17
CA ASN A 713 -45.45 -12.10 -77.01
C ASN A 713 -46.80 -12.02 -76.31
N ASN A 714 -46.98 -11.13 -75.33
CA ASN A 714 -48.27 -10.92 -74.67
C ASN A 714 -49.29 -10.33 -75.66
N VAL A 715 -48.91 -9.28 -76.41
CA VAL A 715 -49.74 -8.67 -77.45
C VAL A 715 -50.18 -9.71 -78.49
N THR A 716 -49.25 -10.45 -79.08
CA THR A 716 -49.57 -11.44 -80.11
C THR A 716 -50.47 -12.55 -79.59
N LYS A 717 -50.39 -12.93 -78.32
CA LYS A 717 -51.23 -13.98 -77.74
C LYS A 717 -52.64 -13.50 -77.39
N TYR A 718 -52.75 -12.35 -76.73
CA TYR A 718 -53.98 -11.93 -76.06
C TYR A 718 -54.71 -10.77 -76.74
N ALA A 719 -54.11 -10.06 -77.68
CA ALA A 719 -54.81 -8.97 -78.38
C ALA A 719 -55.95 -9.51 -79.26
N MET A 720 -57.07 -8.78 -79.25
CA MET A 720 -58.22 -9.05 -80.11
C MET A 720 -57.82 -8.91 -81.58
N LYS A 721 -58.12 -9.93 -82.39
CA LYS A 721 -57.78 -9.95 -83.82
C LYS A 721 -58.43 -8.77 -84.56
N ASN A 722 -57.78 -8.29 -85.63
CA ASN A 722 -58.24 -7.15 -86.43
C ASN A 722 -58.32 -5.80 -85.66
N THR A 723 -57.53 -5.63 -84.59
CA THR A 723 -57.48 -4.39 -83.81
C THR A 723 -56.11 -3.69 -83.92
N ARG A 724 -56.01 -2.49 -83.33
CA ARG A 724 -54.78 -1.70 -83.29
C ARG A 724 -54.01 -1.95 -82.00
N VAL A 725 -52.69 -1.99 -82.11
CA VAL A 725 -51.75 -1.99 -80.98
C VAL A 725 -50.96 -0.69 -81.05
N TYR A 726 -50.93 0.07 -79.96
CA TYR A 726 -50.19 1.33 -79.88
C TYR A 726 -48.86 1.09 -79.17
N VAL A 727 -47.77 1.52 -79.80
CA VAL A 727 -46.41 1.45 -79.24
C VAL A 727 -45.83 2.86 -79.24
N ASP A 728 -45.71 3.46 -78.06
CA ASP A 728 -45.25 4.83 -77.88
C ASP A 728 -43.94 4.84 -77.08
N VAL A 729 -42.90 5.49 -77.60
CA VAL A 729 -41.71 5.86 -76.82
C VAL A 729 -41.71 7.36 -76.63
N LYS A 730 -41.59 7.82 -75.38
CA LYS A 730 -41.48 9.24 -75.03
C LYS A 730 -40.26 9.44 -74.17
N ALA A 731 -39.50 10.49 -74.43
CA ALA A 731 -38.45 10.95 -73.54
C ALA A 731 -38.77 12.35 -73.04
N ASP A 732 -38.50 12.58 -71.77
CA ASP A 732 -38.46 13.89 -71.12
C ASP A 732 -36.99 14.23 -70.76
N GLU A 733 -36.74 15.28 -69.99
CA GLU A 733 -35.38 15.64 -69.53
C GLU A 733 -34.74 14.52 -68.69
N ASP A 734 -35.50 13.86 -67.82
CA ASP A 734 -34.95 12.91 -66.84
C ASP A 734 -35.28 11.43 -67.14
N LYS A 735 -36.28 11.15 -67.97
CA LYS A 735 -36.82 9.78 -68.12
C LYS A 735 -37.22 9.42 -69.54
N VAL A 736 -37.17 8.12 -69.82
CA VAL A 736 -37.60 7.48 -71.07
C VAL A 736 -38.71 6.50 -70.72
N ILE A 737 -39.84 6.60 -71.42
CA ILE A 737 -41.06 5.84 -71.17
C ILE A 737 -41.43 5.08 -72.44
N LEU A 738 -41.51 3.75 -72.36
CA LEU A 738 -42.14 2.89 -73.37
C LEU A 738 -43.54 2.52 -72.90
N SER A 739 -44.55 2.71 -73.75
CA SER A 739 -45.91 2.25 -73.51
C SER A 739 -46.40 1.36 -74.64
N ILE A 740 -46.88 0.16 -74.30
CA ILE A 740 -47.51 -0.77 -75.24
C ILE A 740 -48.96 -0.97 -74.80
N LYS A 741 -49.89 -0.73 -75.71
CA LYS A 741 -51.34 -0.73 -75.45
C LYS A 741 -52.10 -1.54 -76.49
N ASN A 742 -52.95 -2.46 -76.06
CA ASN A 742 -53.83 -3.25 -76.92
C ASN A 742 -55.21 -3.46 -76.29
N ILE A 743 -56.17 -3.90 -77.10
CA ILE A 743 -57.47 -4.41 -76.64
C ILE A 743 -57.34 -5.93 -76.52
N SER A 744 -57.68 -6.49 -75.36
CA SER A 744 -57.67 -7.93 -75.09
C SER A 744 -58.82 -8.64 -75.82
N GLU A 745 -58.61 -9.88 -76.28
CA GLU A 745 -59.64 -10.73 -76.88
C GLU A 745 -60.71 -11.15 -75.86
N ASN A 746 -60.33 -11.29 -74.59
CA ASN A 746 -61.22 -11.64 -73.48
C ASN A 746 -61.22 -10.55 -72.41
N PRO A 747 -62.34 -10.35 -71.69
CA PRO A 747 -62.40 -9.42 -70.56
C PRO A 747 -61.40 -9.74 -69.47
N LEU A 748 -60.67 -8.71 -69.01
CA LEU A 748 -59.68 -8.82 -67.95
C LEU A 748 -60.35 -8.57 -66.59
N ASN A 749 -60.81 -9.64 -65.94
CA ASN A 749 -61.43 -9.59 -64.60
C ASN A 749 -60.42 -9.89 -63.48
N ILE A 750 -59.21 -9.32 -63.57
CA ILE A 750 -58.11 -9.54 -62.60
C ILE A 750 -57.45 -8.18 -62.31
N ASP A 751 -56.92 -8.01 -61.10
CA ASP A 751 -56.16 -6.82 -60.73
C ASP A 751 -54.84 -6.73 -61.53
N ALA A 752 -54.41 -5.51 -61.86
CA ALA A 752 -53.15 -5.23 -62.53
C ALA A 752 -51.93 -5.76 -61.74
N GLU A 753 -52.00 -5.74 -60.41
CA GLU A 753 -50.95 -6.23 -59.53
C GLU A 753 -50.82 -7.76 -59.59
N GLU A 754 -51.96 -8.46 -59.61
CA GLU A 754 -52.04 -9.93 -59.66
C GLU A 754 -51.54 -10.48 -61.01
N LEU A 755 -51.72 -9.77 -62.12
CA LEU A 755 -51.18 -10.16 -63.43
C LEU A 755 -49.64 -10.21 -63.49
N THR A 756 -48.96 -9.56 -62.54
CA THR A 756 -47.49 -9.61 -62.43
C THR A 756 -46.98 -10.71 -61.52
N GLU A 757 -47.87 -11.42 -60.80
CA GLU A 757 -47.51 -12.57 -59.98
C GLU A 757 -47.18 -13.80 -60.84
N ARG A 758 -46.40 -14.73 -60.26
CA ARG A 758 -45.95 -15.92 -60.99
C ARG A 758 -47.10 -16.90 -61.20
N PHE A 759 -47.19 -17.44 -62.40
CA PHE A 759 -48.18 -18.45 -62.82
C PHE A 759 -49.63 -17.95 -62.92
N ILE A 760 -49.88 -16.66 -62.73
CA ILE A 760 -51.20 -16.05 -62.93
C ILE A 760 -51.45 -15.83 -64.43
N ARG A 761 -52.72 -16.02 -64.84
CA ARG A 761 -53.20 -15.76 -66.20
C ARG A 761 -54.56 -15.08 -66.14
N GLY A 762 -54.82 -14.18 -67.09
CA GLY A 762 -56.07 -13.42 -67.23
C GLY A 762 -57.28 -14.20 -67.76
N ASP A 763 -57.11 -15.44 -68.24
CA ASP A 763 -58.22 -16.25 -68.79
C ASP A 763 -58.71 -17.30 -67.78
N VAL A 764 -60.02 -17.54 -67.76
CA VAL A 764 -60.69 -18.51 -66.87
C VAL A 764 -60.67 -19.94 -67.44
N SER A 765 -60.53 -20.10 -68.76
CA SER A 765 -60.67 -21.38 -69.46
C SER A 765 -59.38 -22.22 -69.57
N ARG A 766 -58.22 -21.68 -69.16
CA ARG A 766 -56.86 -22.26 -69.29
C ARG A 766 -56.53 -22.82 -70.67
N SER A 767 -57.26 -22.41 -71.71
CA SER A 767 -57.21 -22.95 -73.06
C SER A 767 -56.11 -22.30 -73.91
N THR A 768 -55.57 -21.15 -73.48
CA THR A 768 -54.49 -20.44 -74.16
C THR A 768 -53.09 -20.90 -73.71
N GLU A 769 -52.11 -20.85 -74.62
CA GLU A 769 -50.72 -21.25 -74.35
C GLU A 769 -49.88 -20.12 -73.70
N GLY A 770 -49.36 -20.36 -72.48
CA GLY A 770 -48.42 -19.44 -71.82
C GLY A 770 -47.89 -20.01 -70.50
N SER A 771 -46.75 -19.52 -70.01
CA SER A 771 -46.16 -19.95 -68.73
C SER A 771 -46.76 -19.23 -67.52
N GLY A 772 -47.36 -18.05 -67.72
CA GLY A 772 -47.74 -17.14 -66.62
C GLY A 772 -46.51 -16.53 -65.94
N LEU A 773 -45.32 -16.63 -66.54
CA LEU A 773 -44.07 -16.09 -65.98
C LEU A 773 -43.61 -14.83 -66.72
N GLY A 774 -44.01 -14.62 -67.97
CA GLY A 774 -43.46 -13.55 -68.83
C GLY A 774 -43.59 -12.13 -68.27
N LEU A 775 -44.76 -11.75 -67.75
CA LEU A 775 -44.95 -10.42 -67.13
C LEU A 775 -44.16 -10.27 -65.83
N SER A 776 -44.07 -11.33 -65.01
CA SER A 776 -43.25 -11.33 -63.79
C SER A 776 -41.74 -11.21 -64.10
N ILE A 777 -41.27 -11.85 -65.17
CA ILE A 777 -39.89 -11.74 -65.68
C ILE A 777 -39.63 -10.31 -66.18
N ALA A 778 -40.55 -9.76 -66.99
CA ALA A 778 -40.44 -8.41 -67.51
C ALA A 778 -40.38 -7.35 -66.39
N LYS A 779 -41.26 -7.46 -65.39
CA LYS A 779 -41.26 -6.60 -64.20
C LYS A 779 -39.94 -6.70 -63.43
N ASN A 780 -39.54 -7.90 -63.04
CA ASN A 780 -38.34 -8.08 -62.23
C ASN A 780 -37.05 -7.67 -62.97
N LEU A 781 -36.92 -7.96 -64.27
CA LEU A 781 -35.77 -7.51 -65.07
C LEU A 781 -35.72 -5.98 -65.21
N THR A 782 -36.88 -5.34 -65.33
CA THR A 782 -37.00 -3.88 -65.36
C THR A 782 -36.54 -3.28 -64.03
N THR A 783 -37.07 -3.79 -62.90
CA THR A 783 -36.70 -3.33 -61.55
C THR A 783 -35.23 -3.58 -61.22
N LEU A 784 -34.67 -4.75 -61.57
CA LEU A 784 -33.24 -5.04 -61.37
C LEU A 784 -32.33 -4.10 -62.16
N GLN A 785 -32.80 -3.58 -63.30
CA GLN A 785 -32.10 -2.57 -64.10
C GLN A 785 -32.40 -1.13 -63.66
N LYS A 786 -33.05 -0.94 -62.49
CA LYS A 786 -33.45 0.35 -61.93
C LYS A 786 -34.49 1.13 -62.75
N GLY A 787 -35.33 0.41 -63.49
CA GLY A 787 -36.52 0.97 -64.13
C GLY A 787 -37.80 0.63 -63.37
N ASP A 788 -38.88 1.35 -63.69
CA ASP A 788 -40.22 1.10 -63.16
C ASP A 788 -41.10 0.39 -64.20
N PHE A 789 -41.93 -0.53 -63.74
CA PHE A 789 -42.84 -1.34 -64.57
C PHE A 789 -44.26 -1.25 -64.03
N GLU A 790 -45.19 -0.70 -64.82
CA GLU A 790 -46.58 -0.47 -64.43
C GLU A 790 -47.55 -1.12 -65.42
N ILE A 791 -48.61 -1.74 -64.90
CA ILE A 791 -49.74 -2.25 -65.69
C ILE A 791 -50.97 -1.39 -65.39
N TYR A 792 -51.68 -1.01 -66.44
CA TYR A 792 -52.96 -0.33 -66.35
C TYR A 792 -54.02 -1.13 -67.11
N LEU A 793 -55.13 -1.40 -66.43
CA LEU A 793 -56.28 -2.13 -66.95
C LEU A 793 -57.52 -1.25 -66.91
N ASP A 794 -58.31 -1.26 -67.98
CA ASP A 794 -59.63 -0.60 -68.03
C ASP A 794 -60.57 -1.40 -68.94
N GLY A 795 -61.37 -2.28 -68.34
CA GLY A 795 -62.18 -3.27 -69.06
C GLY A 795 -61.30 -4.20 -69.90
N ASP A 796 -61.45 -4.13 -71.22
CA ASP A 796 -60.65 -4.92 -72.17
C ASP A 796 -59.33 -4.24 -72.54
N LEU A 797 -59.07 -3.03 -72.04
CA LEU A 797 -57.86 -2.29 -72.35
C LEU A 797 -56.69 -2.75 -71.48
N PHE A 798 -55.62 -3.21 -72.13
CA PHE A 798 -54.36 -3.54 -71.50
C PHE A 798 -53.29 -2.52 -71.90
N ARG A 799 -52.62 -1.92 -70.93
CA ARG A 799 -51.46 -1.04 -71.15
C ARG A 799 -50.35 -1.38 -70.18
N VAL A 800 -49.15 -1.60 -70.72
CA VAL A 800 -47.91 -1.70 -69.93
C VAL A 800 -47.07 -0.46 -70.16
N THR A 801 -46.48 0.06 -69.10
CA THR A 801 -45.57 1.20 -69.14
C THR A 801 -44.26 0.83 -68.45
N ILE A 802 -43.14 1.07 -69.14
CA ILE A 802 -41.79 0.87 -68.63
C ILE A 802 -41.08 2.22 -68.62
N THR A 803 -40.49 2.59 -67.48
CA THR A 803 -39.79 3.87 -67.29
C THR A 803 -38.33 3.65 -66.89
N PHE A 804 -37.40 4.33 -67.55
CA PHE A 804 -35.98 4.34 -67.22
C PHE A 804 -35.44 5.77 -67.13
N PRO A 805 -34.39 6.03 -66.32
CA PRO A 805 -33.66 7.27 -66.39
C PRO A 805 -33.03 7.48 -67.77
N ARG A 806 -33.15 8.69 -68.32
CA ARG A 806 -32.52 9.04 -69.60
C ARG A 806 -31.03 9.22 -69.41
N VAL A 807 -30.25 8.65 -70.33
CA VAL A 807 -28.79 8.84 -70.38
C VAL A 807 -28.46 9.67 -71.61
N TYR A 808 -27.67 10.72 -71.42
CA TYR A 808 -27.19 11.54 -72.52
C TYR A 808 -25.87 10.98 -73.06
N GLU A 809 -25.65 11.14 -74.35
CA GLU A 809 -24.35 10.92 -74.94
C GLU A 809 -23.39 11.98 -74.42
N GLN A 810 -22.35 11.58 -73.68
CA GLN A 810 -21.17 12.44 -73.56
C GLN A 810 -20.61 12.57 -74.97
N VAL A 811 -20.86 13.72 -75.58
CA VAL A 811 -20.07 14.19 -76.70
C VAL A 811 -18.69 14.43 -76.12
N ASP A 812 -17.78 13.47 -76.31
CA ASP A 812 -16.35 13.72 -76.14
C ASP A 812 -16.02 14.83 -77.14
N ASN A 813 -15.88 16.06 -76.63
CA ASN A 813 -15.29 17.14 -77.39
C ASN A 813 -13.85 16.71 -77.71
N MET A 814 -13.59 16.57 -79.01
CA MET A 814 -12.26 16.38 -79.60
C MET A 814 -11.18 17.27 -78.99
#